data_AF-A0A7V2UXS3-F1
#
_entry.id   AF-A0A7V2UXS3-F1
#
_cell.length_a   1.000
_cell.length_b   1.000
_cell.length_c   1.000
_cell.angle_alpha   90.00
_cell.angle_beta   90.00
_cell.angle_gamma   90.00
#
_symmetry.space_group_name_H-M   'P 1'
#
loop_
_entity.id
_entity.type
_entity.pdbx_description
1 polymer ?
#
loop_
_entity_poly.entity_id
_entity_poly.type
_entity_poly.pdbx_seq_one_letter_code
_entity_poly.pdbx_strand_id
1 'polypeptide(L)'
;MRQHLQSCAVGLLLAASPMQSAPADDTVTPRPPFENAVQVETPNLRFCLSTSDGRYEILDKLTGVAWRSNPVHARFGEVALASEPEGSRRPLDRCDAHVRDGALVAVFRPSPSAPEARLTVTIRPEPETAALSVAWESDKDLAVRDIRLLDAALWVTDADSGAVLVPVRLGLLVPADSGLVYTRRFDTYAYEGCHMAMAGLIKAGATALVTWDSPDAALLLESRRSDVPAGAKQVLLPSLELSRSARSFRIQFCGRGDHVTIARAYRESAKRRGWFVSWNEKLPGDSDRSKLFGAVNFKLWSCLSRKMDRESQKEESVRVNWTFEEAAEVADHLKNDLRLDRVLFTLGGWIRRGYDNQHPDILPAAPELGGDEGLAACARRVMGLGYLFCLHDNYQDMYRDSPSWDESFLQKRPDGKPAPGGHWAGGLAYLTCSKRALDLAKRPQNLPAVHALTGANAYFIDTTLAAGLQECFDPTHPLSRRDDMRWKQALCDCARGLFGVFGSECGREWGIPHCDFFEGLTGVSGRAFHDAKMPGAVGGTVVPLFELVFRDTVALYGKYGFDPFAAAPYVLQHVLIGRTLNHHNVPAHCYWKATVPEPVDARLEASVDPEGPRTFRIAYTWTIARTPGRDWRAFVHFCDASGAIRFQNDHAPDPPTTTWTSGEVRQGPFTLRVPDGIDGPFQVYAGLVTSDGTRARFASGADDQGRLLLGTLTLVGDAVSFTPAAAAPAGPPPEAVFAEATGGWADGLHPYDRFVKNTYEILSPLNELTARVPMTRHEFLAPNRAVQRTVFGQGDGAYETIVNLGPVEVVYASKRGGEVLLPRYGFVIEGPSFAAFHARSWNGLRYAAPALFTLRSLDGRPLETSATIRVFHGFGDPRIRLRGRDRTVAREETLALTE
;
A
#
# COMPACT_ATOMS: atom_id res chain seq x y z
N MET A 1 -32.72 -64.32 -21.74
CA MET A 1 -34.06 -63.76 -21.45
C MET A 1 -33.88 -62.27 -21.18
N ARG A 2 -34.33 -61.42 -22.13
CA ARG A 2 -34.87 -60.02 -22.08
C ARG A 2 -34.30 -59.00 -21.04
N GLN A 3 -34.10 -57.69 -21.27
CA GLN A 3 -34.15 -56.71 -22.40
C GLN A 3 -33.81 -55.30 -21.80
N HIS A 4 -33.11 -54.43 -22.55
CA HIS A 4 -33.21 -52.92 -22.68
C HIS A 4 -33.23 -51.96 -21.44
N LEU A 5 -32.72 -50.70 -21.37
CA LEU A 5 -32.38 -49.52 -22.24
C LEU A 5 -31.27 -48.65 -21.55
N GLN A 6 -30.29 -47.98 -22.21
CA GLN A 6 -30.19 -46.56 -22.71
C GLN A 6 -30.74 -45.45 -21.76
N SER A 7 -30.15 -44.27 -21.50
CA SER A 7 -29.23 -43.33 -22.22
C SER A 7 -28.52 -42.36 -21.21
N CYS A 8 -27.22 -42.07 -21.36
CA CYS A 8 -26.52 -40.90 -21.97
C CYS A 8 -26.40 -39.58 -21.16
N ALA A 9 -25.14 -39.26 -20.86
CA ALA A 9 -24.60 -38.04 -20.29
C ALA A 9 -24.24 -36.99 -21.38
N VAL A 10 -24.19 -35.71 -21.01
CA VAL A 10 -23.58 -34.64 -21.81
C VAL A 10 -22.71 -33.77 -20.90
N GLY A 11 -21.39 -33.88 -21.09
CA GLY A 11 -20.42 -32.84 -20.75
C GLY A 11 -19.90 -32.25 -22.07
N LEU A 12 -19.79 -30.93 -22.15
CA LEU A 12 -19.16 -30.25 -23.28
C LEU A 12 -17.76 -29.77 -22.87
N LEU A 13 -16.75 -30.53 -23.32
CA LEU A 13 -15.45 -29.99 -23.69
C LEU A 13 -15.59 -29.28 -25.04
N LEU A 14 -14.99 -28.10 -25.20
CA LEU A 14 -14.72 -27.52 -26.51
C LEU A 14 -13.21 -27.64 -26.80
N ALA A 15 -12.88 -28.64 -27.61
CA ALA A 15 -11.59 -28.80 -28.25
C ALA A 15 -11.49 -27.86 -29.47
N ALA A 16 -10.31 -27.28 -29.66
CA ALA A 16 -9.96 -26.50 -30.82
C ALA A 16 -9.88 -27.40 -32.08
N SER A 17 -10.65 -27.06 -33.11
CA SER A 17 -10.50 -27.64 -34.45
C SER A 17 -9.41 -26.91 -35.24
N PRO A 18 -8.63 -27.62 -36.07
CA PRO A 18 -7.64 -27.01 -36.94
C PRO A 18 -8.35 -26.30 -38.11
N MET A 19 -8.15 -24.99 -38.23
CA MET A 19 -8.59 -24.20 -39.38
C MET A 19 -7.78 -24.62 -40.62
N GLN A 20 -8.48 -25.01 -41.69
CA GLN A 20 -7.89 -25.22 -43.01
C GLN A 20 -7.24 -23.92 -43.51
N SER A 21 -5.98 -24.02 -43.93
CA SER A 21 -5.26 -22.97 -44.62
C SER A 21 -5.90 -22.68 -45.98
N ALA A 22 -6.48 -21.49 -46.14
CA ALA A 22 -6.76 -20.92 -47.46
C ALA A 22 -5.43 -20.57 -48.15
N PRO A 23 -5.34 -20.62 -49.49
CA PRO A 23 -4.10 -20.32 -50.20
C PRO A 23 -3.69 -18.87 -49.98
N ALA A 24 -2.40 -18.66 -49.78
CA ALA A 24 -1.78 -17.35 -49.70
C ALA A 24 -1.99 -16.62 -51.04
N ASP A 25 -2.85 -15.61 -51.03
CA ASP A 25 -2.89 -14.63 -52.11
C ASP A 25 -1.92 -13.50 -51.74
N ASP A 26 -0.86 -13.41 -52.54
CA ASP A 26 0.20 -12.44 -52.39
C ASP A 26 -0.34 -11.02 -52.64
N THR A 27 0.02 -10.10 -51.73
CA THR A 27 0.14 -8.65 -51.97
C THR A 27 -1.14 -7.83 -52.23
N VAL A 28 -2.04 -7.75 -51.25
CA VAL A 28 -2.87 -6.55 -51.08
C VAL A 28 -2.49 -5.87 -49.77
N THR A 29 -1.63 -4.85 -49.85
CA THR A 29 -1.42 -3.94 -48.72
C THR A 29 -2.77 -3.31 -48.37
N PRO A 30 -3.29 -3.49 -47.13
CA PRO A 30 -4.58 -2.92 -46.75
C PRO A 30 -4.51 -1.40 -46.90
N ARG A 31 -5.45 -0.82 -47.67
CA ARG A 31 -5.57 0.63 -47.89
C ARG A 31 -5.46 1.37 -46.54
N PRO A 32 -4.78 2.53 -46.50
CA PRO A 32 -4.71 3.33 -45.29
C PRO A 32 -6.14 3.70 -44.81
N PRO A 33 -6.36 3.76 -43.49
CA PRO A 33 -7.69 4.01 -42.92
C PRO A 33 -8.24 5.42 -43.18
N PHE A 34 -7.43 6.35 -43.70
CA PHE A 34 -7.82 7.73 -43.98
C PHE A 34 -7.46 8.15 -45.41
N GLU A 35 -8.26 9.06 -45.97
CA GLU A 35 -7.92 9.80 -47.19
C GLU A 35 -6.84 10.86 -46.88
N ASN A 36 -5.83 11.01 -47.74
CA ASN A 36 -4.67 11.89 -47.53
C ASN A 36 -3.86 11.58 -46.25
N ALA A 37 -3.52 10.30 -46.05
CA ALA A 37 -2.70 9.86 -44.93
C ALA A 37 -1.20 9.75 -45.27
N VAL A 38 -0.36 10.04 -44.27
CA VAL A 38 1.06 9.69 -44.28
C VAL A 38 1.26 8.56 -43.27
N GLN A 39 2.08 7.57 -43.64
CA GLN A 39 2.29 6.40 -42.80
C GLN A 39 3.76 6.03 -42.66
N VAL A 40 4.08 5.38 -41.55
CA VAL A 40 5.34 4.69 -41.33
C VAL A 40 5.04 3.29 -40.81
N GLU A 41 5.80 2.30 -41.28
CA GLU A 41 5.48 0.89 -41.07
C GLU A 41 6.75 0.08 -40.80
N THR A 42 6.60 -0.91 -39.93
CA THR A 42 7.61 -1.92 -39.61
C THR A 42 6.96 -3.31 -39.69
N PRO A 43 7.71 -4.40 -39.53
CA PRO A 43 7.11 -5.73 -39.40
C PRO A 43 6.12 -5.84 -38.23
N ASN A 44 6.32 -5.06 -37.16
CA ASN A 44 5.57 -5.19 -35.91
C ASN A 44 4.43 -4.19 -35.74
N LEU A 45 4.46 -3.05 -36.43
CA LEU A 45 3.41 -2.03 -36.34
C LEU A 45 3.29 -1.18 -37.59
N ARG A 46 2.15 -0.50 -37.72
CA ARG A 46 1.93 0.55 -38.71
C ARG A 46 1.31 1.77 -38.02
N PHE A 47 1.92 2.94 -38.19
CA PHE A 47 1.38 4.22 -37.74
C PHE A 47 0.89 5.01 -38.96
N CYS A 48 -0.35 5.48 -38.94
CA CYS A 48 -0.98 6.20 -40.04
C CYS A 48 -1.63 7.49 -39.51
N LEU A 49 -1.29 8.63 -40.12
CA LEU A 49 -1.76 9.98 -39.75
C LEU A 49 -2.49 10.63 -40.92
N SER A 50 -3.72 11.08 -40.69
CA SER A 50 -4.47 11.96 -41.58
C SER A 50 -3.94 13.40 -41.47
N THR A 51 -3.55 14.00 -42.58
CA THR A 51 -3.07 15.40 -42.60
C THR A 51 -4.19 16.43 -42.59
N SER A 52 -5.40 16.02 -42.98
CA SER A 52 -6.57 16.89 -43.14
C SER A 52 -7.35 17.18 -41.86
N ASP A 53 -7.27 16.26 -40.89
CA ASP A 53 -7.99 16.32 -39.62
C ASP A 53 -7.21 15.76 -38.41
N GLY A 54 -5.92 15.42 -38.58
CA GLY A 54 -5.02 15.02 -37.50
C GLY A 54 -5.31 13.66 -36.85
N ARG A 55 -6.34 12.93 -37.31
CA ARG A 55 -6.63 11.58 -36.77
C ARG A 55 -5.51 10.61 -37.09
N TYR A 56 -5.25 9.68 -36.18
CA TYR A 56 -4.27 8.63 -36.41
C TYR A 56 -4.74 7.27 -35.94
N GLU A 57 -4.16 6.24 -36.56
CA GLU A 57 -4.31 4.84 -36.18
C GLU A 57 -2.92 4.21 -36.05
N ILE A 58 -2.77 3.38 -35.01
CA ILE A 58 -1.61 2.54 -34.77
C ILE A 58 -2.10 1.09 -34.81
N LEU A 59 -1.77 0.38 -35.88
CA LEU A 59 -2.03 -1.05 -35.97
C LEU A 59 -0.89 -1.79 -35.28
N ASP A 60 -1.20 -2.42 -34.16
CA ASP A 60 -0.32 -3.40 -33.51
C ASP A 60 -0.42 -4.73 -34.26
N LYS A 61 0.57 -5.04 -35.10
CA LYS A 61 0.56 -6.26 -35.91
C LYS A 61 0.83 -7.51 -35.09
N LEU A 62 1.35 -7.38 -33.86
CA LEU A 62 1.56 -8.53 -32.96
C LEU A 62 0.24 -9.11 -32.48
N THR A 63 -0.79 -8.28 -32.35
CA THR A 63 -2.09 -8.68 -31.79
C THR A 63 -3.25 -8.52 -32.76
N GLY A 64 -3.06 -7.74 -33.83
CA GLY A 64 -4.09 -7.33 -34.78
C GLY A 64 -4.97 -6.17 -34.29
N VAL A 65 -4.68 -5.60 -33.11
CA VAL A 65 -5.50 -4.54 -32.51
C VAL A 65 -5.13 -3.17 -33.08
N ALA A 66 -6.15 -2.40 -33.46
CA ALA A 66 -6.02 -1.01 -33.85
C ALA A 66 -6.21 -0.07 -32.64
N TRP A 67 -5.19 0.74 -32.39
CA TRP A 67 -5.20 1.81 -31.40
C TRP A 67 -5.40 3.14 -32.11
N ARG A 68 -6.30 3.99 -31.61
CA ARG A 68 -6.77 5.17 -32.36
C ARG A 68 -6.62 6.46 -31.56
N SER A 69 -6.56 7.57 -32.28
CA SER A 69 -6.69 8.92 -31.73
C SER A 69 -8.06 9.16 -31.10
N ASN A 70 -8.24 10.38 -30.57
CA ASN A 70 -9.47 10.86 -29.94
C ASN A 70 -10.76 10.40 -30.69
N PRO A 71 -11.70 9.71 -30.03
CA PRO A 71 -12.89 9.16 -30.68
C PRO A 71 -13.99 10.20 -30.94
N VAL A 72 -13.89 11.39 -30.34
CA VAL A 72 -14.92 12.44 -30.41
C VAL A 72 -14.47 13.62 -31.26
N HIS A 73 -13.22 14.07 -31.07
CA HIS A 73 -12.66 15.22 -31.80
C HIS A 73 -11.59 14.74 -32.78
N ALA A 74 -11.77 15.03 -34.07
CA ALA A 74 -10.76 14.72 -35.07
C ALA A 74 -9.55 15.66 -34.91
N ARG A 75 -8.50 15.16 -34.24
CA ARG A 75 -7.22 15.87 -34.01
C ARG A 75 -6.13 14.91 -33.54
N PHE A 76 -4.88 15.35 -33.69
CA PHE A 76 -3.70 14.65 -33.17
C PHE A 76 -3.50 14.86 -31.66
N GLY A 77 -3.82 16.07 -31.20
CA GLY A 77 -3.61 16.54 -29.84
C GLY A 77 -4.07 17.99 -29.66
N GLU A 78 -3.64 18.61 -28.58
CA GLU A 78 -3.89 20.04 -28.30
C GLU A 78 -2.65 20.74 -27.79
N VAL A 79 -2.52 22.04 -28.02
CA VAL A 79 -1.44 22.86 -27.50
C VAL A 79 -1.97 24.11 -26.82
N ALA A 80 -1.39 24.48 -25.69
CA ALA A 80 -1.61 25.75 -25.02
C ALA A 80 -0.42 26.69 -25.26
N LEU A 81 -0.69 27.88 -25.78
CA LEU A 81 0.34 28.88 -26.06
C LEU A 81 0.46 29.88 -24.91
N ALA A 82 1.67 30.30 -24.59
CA ALA A 82 1.94 31.25 -23.50
C ALA A 82 1.39 32.66 -23.79
N SER A 83 1.20 33.01 -25.07
CA SER A 83 0.59 34.26 -25.51
C SER A 83 -0.93 34.31 -25.36
N GLU A 84 -1.57 33.18 -25.05
CA GLU A 84 -3.02 33.07 -24.94
C GLU A 84 -3.49 32.99 -23.47
N PRO A 85 -4.75 33.36 -23.20
CA PRO A 85 -5.33 33.23 -21.86
C PRO A 85 -5.16 31.83 -21.26
N GLU A 86 -5.06 31.76 -19.93
CA GLU A 86 -5.07 30.50 -19.22
C GLU A 86 -6.36 29.72 -19.52
N GLY A 87 -6.23 28.40 -19.74
CA GLY A 87 -7.31 27.53 -20.19
C GLY A 87 -7.54 27.49 -21.71
N SER A 88 -7.00 28.41 -22.50
CA SER A 88 -7.05 28.31 -23.97
C SER A 88 -6.19 27.15 -24.48
N ARG A 89 -6.76 26.36 -25.39
CA ARG A 89 -6.09 25.26 -26.10
C ARG A 89 -6.46 25.29 -27.58
N ARG A 90 -5.47 25.08 -28.44
CA ARG A 90 -5.61 24.98 -29.89
C ARG A 90 -5.55 23.52 -30.32
N PRO A 91 -6.46 23.04 -31.18
CA PRO A 91 -6.39 21.69 -31.71
C PRO A 91 -5.22 21.55 -32.68
N LEU A 92 -4.61 20.37 -32.69
CA LEU A 92 -3.63 19.95 -33.69
C LEU A 92 -4.36 19.08 -34.73
N ASP A 93 -5.26 19.70 -35.50
CA ASP A 93 -6.18 19.05 -36.44
C ASP A 93 -5.74 19.14 -37.90
N ARG A 94 -4.75 19.97 -38.25
CA ARG A 94 -4.19 20.04 -39.61
C ARG A 94 -2.68 20.13 -39.56
N CYS A 95 -2.00 19.35 -40.41
CA CYS A 95 -0.55 19.35 -40.49
C CYS A 95 -0.03 19.09 -41.90
N ASP A 96 1.19 19.55 -42.15
CA ASP A 96 2.02 18.98 -43.20
C ASP A 96 2.75 17.77 -42.62
N ALA A 97 2.63 16.60 -43.25
CA ALA A 97 3.35 15.40 -42.81
C ALA A 97 4.20 14.83 -43.93
N HIS A 98 5.38 14.31 -43.59
CA HIS A 98 6.26 13.60 -44.52
C HIS A 98 7.09 12.57 -43.76
N VAL A 99 7.65 11.60 -44.49
CA VAL A 99 8.59 10.63 -43.91
C VAL A 99 10.01 11.08 -44.20
N ARG A 100 10.83 11.17 -43.15
CA ARG A 100 12.25 11.52 -43.23
C ARG A 100 13.05 10.61 -42.29
N ASP A 101 14.11 10.01 -42.81
CA ASP A 101 14.99 9.11 -42.05
C ASP A 101 14.23 8.02 -41.27
N GLY A 102 13.22 7.43 -41.92
CA GLY A 102 12.37 6.40 -41.35
C GLY A 102 11.42 6.86 -40.23
N ALA A 103 11.33 8.16 -39.96
CA ALA A 103 10.37 8.74 -39.02
C ALA A 103 9.31 9.57 -39.75
N LEU A 104 8.09 9.58 -39.23
CA LEU A 104 7.04 10.49 -39.68
C LEU A 104 7.21 11.82 -38.95
N VAL A 105 7.31 12.91 -39.70
CA VAL A 105 7.44 14.28 -39.20
C VAL A 105 6.15 15.02 -39.54
N ALA A 106 5.41 15.43 -38.51
CA ALA A 106 4.18 16.21 -38.64
C ALA A 106 4.42 17.65 -38.15
N VAL A 107 4.11 18.63 -39.00
CA VAL A 107 4.33 20.06 -38.75
C VAL A 107 2.98 20.76 -38.64
N PHE A 108 2.71 21.32 -37.46
CA PHE A 108 1.51 22.07 -37.13
C PHE A 108 1.84 23.57 -37.04
N ARG A 109 0.86 24.42 -37.36
CA ARG A 109 0.96 25.89 -37.23
C ARG A 109 -0.20 26.41 -36.35
N PRO A 110 -0.11 26.22 -35.03
CA PRO A 110 -1.26 26.39 -34.13
C PRO A 110 -1.53 27.84 -33.74
N SER A 111 -0.62 28.78 -34.04
CA SER A 111 -0.71 30.17 -33.59
C SER A 111 -1.34 31.07 -34.65
N PRO A 112 -2.50 31.70 -34.40
CA PRO A 112 -3.06 32.69 -35.32
C PRO A 112 -2.22 33.97 -35.40
N SER A 113 -1.53 34.34 -34.31
CA SER A 113 -0.69 35.54 -34.25
C SER A 113 0.69 35.34 -34.87
N ALA A 114 1.12 34.09 -35.06
CA ALA A 114 2.37 33.72 -35.69
C ALA A 114 2.12 32.55 -36.66
N PRO A 115 1.46 32.80 -37.82
CA PRO A 115 0.94 31.74 -38.69
C PRO A 115 2.04 30.87 -39.30
N GLU A 116 3.28 31.36 -39.40
CA GLU A 116 4.43 30.60 -39.90
C GLU A 116 5.18 29.82 -38.81
N ALA A 117 4.90 30.08 -37.53
CA ALA A 117 5.63 29.47 -36.43
C ALA A 117 5.22 28.00 -36.27
N ARG A 118 6.20 27.11 -36.30
CA ARG A 118 5.95 25.66 -36.39
C ARG A 118 6.03 24.98 -35.04
N LEU A 119 5.15 24.00 -34.88
CA LEU A 119 5.24 22.95 -33.88
C LEU A 119 5.45 21.62 -34.62
N THR A 120 6.58 20.99 -34.40
CA THR A 120 6.96 19.75 -35.08
C THR A 120 6.82 18.57 -34.13
N VAL A 121 6.11 17.53 -34.55
CA VAL A 121 6.05 16.24 -33.85
C VAL A 121 6.71 15.18 -34.72
N THR A 122 7.72 14.51 -34.17
CA THR A 122 8.43 13.40 -34.82
C THR A 122 8.00 12.09 -34.20
N ILE A 123 7.50 11.17 -35.02
CA ILE A 123 7.09 9.81 -34.66
C ILE A 123 8.06 8.83 -35.32
N ARG A 124 8.91 8.21 -34.50
CA ARG A 124 9.94 7.28 -34.94
C ARG A 124 9.57 5.85 -34.51
N PRO A 125 9.33 4.93 -35.45
CA PRO A 125 9.19 3.53 -35.09
C PRO A 125 10.53 2.92 -34.70
N GLU A 126 10.46 1.97 -33.77
CA GLU A 126 11.57 1.17 -33.26
C GLU A 126 11.31 -0.29 -33.66
N PRO A 127 11.85 -0.75 -34.81
CA PRO A 127 11.51 -2.05 -35.37
C PRO A 127 11.78 -3.22 -34.42
N GLU A 128 12.88 -3.14 -33.66
CA GLU A 128 13.34 -4.21 -32.77
C GLU A 128 12.44 -4.44 -31.55
N THR A 129 11.64 -3.45 -31.15
CA THR A 129 10.90 -3.50 -29.87
C THR A 129 9.39 -3.26 -30.01
N ALA A 130 8.86 -3.26 -31.23
CA ALA A 130 7.45 -2.95 -31.52
C ALA A 130 6.99 -1.66 -30.82
N ALA A 131 7.81 -0.61 -30.93
CA ALA A 131 7.58 0.65 -30.23
C ALA A 131 7.60 1.86 -31.16
N LEU A 132 7.05 2.97 -30.66
CA LEU A 132 7.07 4.30 -31.26
C LEU A 132 7.64 5.28 -30.24
N SER A 133 8.73 5.95 -30.60
CA SER A 133 9.21 7.13 -29.91
C SER A 133 8.54 8.37 -30.50
N VAL A 134 7.95 9.20 -29.65
CA VAL A 134 7.29 10.45 -30.05
C VAL A 134 8.00 11.60 -29.36
N ALA A 135 8.47 12.57 -30.15
CA ALA A 135 9.11 13.78 -29.65
C ALA A 135 8.47 15.01 -30.29
N TRP A 136 8.49 16.14 -29.59
CA TRP A 136 8.01 17.40 -30.11
C TRP A 136 9.01 18.55 -29.86
N GLU A 137 8.96 19.52 -30.76
CA GLU A 137 9.71 20.76 -30.69
C GLU A 137 8.85 21.91 -31.24
N SER A 138 9.21 23.15 -30.91
CA SER A 138 8.56 24.34 -31.43
C SER A 138 9.61 25.37 -31.84
N ASP A 139 9.29 26.17 -32.86
CA ASP A 139 10.10 27.33 -33.22
C ASP A 139 10.18 28.31 -32.03
N LYS A 140 11.25 29.10 -31.96
CA LYS A 140 11.55 29.98 -30.79
C LYS A 140 10.48 31.06 -30.56
N ASP A 141 9.83 31.51 -31.63
CA ASP A 141 8.73 32.47 -31.65
C ASP A 141 7.37 31.83 -31.28
N LEU A 142 7.30 30.50 -31.18
CA LEU A 142 6.14 29.77 -30.68
C LEU A 142 6.36 29.34 -29.21
N ALA A 143 6.04 30.24 -28.28
CA ALA A 143 6.10 29.94 -26.86
C ALA A 143 4.97 28.99 -26.44
N VAL A 144 5.28 27.71 -26.31
CA VAL A 144 4.35 26.66 -25.83
C VAL A 144 4.38 26.61 -24.30
N ARG A 145 3.22 26.78 -23.66
CA ARG A 145 3.05 26.59 -22.21
C ARG A 145 3.05 25.09 -21.88
N ASP A 146 2.20 24.35 -22.58
CA ASP A 146 2.08 22.90 -22.48
C ASP A 146 1.44 22.31 -23.75
N ILE A 147 1.67 21.03 -24.01
CA ILE A 147 1.09 20.28 -25.12
C ILE A 147 0.46 18.99 -24.57
N ARG A 148 -0.73 18.65 -25.04
CA ARG A 148 -1.39 17.38 -24.76
C ARG A 148 -1.28 16.50 -26.00
N LEU A 149 -0.46 15.46 -25.88
CA LEU A 149 -0.32 14.39 -26.85
C LEU A 149 -0.99 13.13 -26.29
N LEU A 150 -1.25 12.15 -27.17
CA LEU A 150 -2.16 11.04 -26.85
C LEU A 150 -3.53 11.55 -26.34
N ASP A 151 -3.98 12.73 -26.79
CA ASP A 151 -5.23 13.35 -26.30
C ASP A 151 -6.44 12.43 -26.53
N ALA A 152 -7.01 11.94 -25.44
CA ALA A 152 -8.07 10.93 -25.41
C ALA A 152 -7.80 9.74 -26.37
N ALA A 153 -6.53 9.39 -26.56
CA ALA A 153 -6.10 8.41 -27.54
C ALA A 153 -5.80 7.06 -26.88
N LEU A 154 -5.59 6.02 -27.69
CA LEU A 154 -5.34 4.65 -27.22
C LEU A 154 -6.45 4.15 -26.27
N TRP A 155 -7.65 4.69 -26.42
CA TRP A 155 -8.77 4.47 -25.52
C TRP A 155 -9.18 2.99 -25.46
N VAL A 156 -9.77 2.63 -24.34
CA VAL A 156 -10.20 1.26 -24.01
C VAL A 156 -11.63 1.27 -23.50
N THR A 157 -12.40 0.22 -23.77
CA THR A 157 -13.85 0.17 -23.46
C THR A 157 -14.21 -1.07 -22.64
N ASP A 158 -15.40 -1.06 -22.03
CA ASP A 158 -15.98 -2.25 -21.40
C ASP A 158 -16.17 -3.40 -22.41
N ALA A 159 -16.56 -3.09 -23.66
CA ALA A 159 -16.71 -4.09 -24.72
C ALA A 159 -15.40 -4.82 -25.05
N ASP A 160 -14.25 -4.15 -24.87
CA ASP A 160 -12.92 -4.72 -25.07
C ASP A 160 -12.37 -5.45 -23.82
N SER A 161 -13.14 -5.54 -22.73
CA SER A 161 -12.62 -5.87 -21.39
C SER A 161 -11.41 -5.00 -21.02
N GLY A 162 -11.51 -3.71 -21.33
CA GLY A 162 -10.42 -2.76 -21.30
C GLY A 162 -10.05 -2.29 -19.90
N ALA A 163 -8.77 -1.94 -19.70
CA ALA A 163 -8.29 -1.36 -18.46
C ALA A 163 -7.06 -0.46 -18.67
N VAL A 164 -6.84 0.46 -17.74
CA VAL A 164 -5.65 1.32 -17.65
C VAL A 164 -4.90 1.05 -16.36
N LEU A 165 -3.58 0.89 -16.43
CA LEU A 165 -2.70 0.79 -15.27
C LEU A 165 -2.11 2.15 -14.95
N VAL A 166 -2.33 2.61 -13.72
CA VAL A 166 -1.77 3.84 -13.18
C VAL A 166 -0.77 3.47 -12.09
N PRO A 167 0.51 3.87 -12.18
CA PRO A 167 1.55 3.48 -11.24
C PRO A 167 1.56 4.37 -9.99
N VAL A 168 0.40 4.57 -9.36
CA VAL A 168 0.31 5.27 -8.09
C VAL A 168 0.56 4.29 -6.93
N ARG A 169 1.54 4.59 -6.07
CA ARG A 169 2.06 3.69 -5.03
C ARG A 169 2.41 2.29 -5.58
N LEU A 170 1.83 1.22 -5.03
CA LEU A 170 2.01 -0.14 -5.55
C LEU A 170 1.47 -0.30 -6.98
N GLY A 171 0.45 0.46 -7.37
CA GLY A 171 -0.20 0.34 -8.67
C GLY A 171 -1.71 0.19 -8.55
N LEU A 172 -2.39 0.68 -9.59
CA LEU A 172 -3.84 0.66 -9.69
C LEU A 172 -4.26 0.18 -11.08
N LEU A 173 -5.13 -0.83 -11.12
CA LEU A 173 -5.80 -1.28 -12.33
C LEU A 173 -7.19 -0.66 -12.38
N VAL A 174 -7.41 0.21 -13.34
CA VAL A 174 -8.65 0.95 -13.55
C VAL A 174 -9.41 0.32 -14.72
N PRO A 175 -10.51 -0.40 -14.48
CA PRO A 175 -11.24 -1.07 -15.55
C PRO A 175 -12.23 -0.11 -16.23
N ALA A 176 -12.52 -0.39 -17.49
CA ALA A 176 -13.45 0.40 -18.30
C ALA A 176 -14.93 0.06 -18.06
N ASP A 177 -15.27 -0.71 -17.02
CA ASP A 177 -16.62 -1.18 -16.70
C ASP A 177 -17.11 -0.75 -15.30
N SER A 178 -16.45 0.22 -14.67
CA SER A 178 -16.74 0.65 -13.29
C SER A 178 -18.07 1.38 -13.09
N GLY A 179 -18.68 1.88 -14.17
CA GLY A 179 -19.88 2.71 -14.15
C GLY A 179 -19.66 4.17 -13.72
N LEU A 180 -18.42 4.57 -13.41
CA LEU A 180 -18.07 5.89 -12.90
C LEU A 180 -17.68 6.86 -14.03
N VAL A 181 -18.04 8.14 -13.86
CA VAL A 181 -17.65 9.24 -14.76
C VAL A 181 -16.75 10.19 -13.99
N TYR A 182 -15.56 10.45 -14.51
CA TYR A 182 -14.57 11.30 -13.84
C TYR A 182 -13.49 11.77 -14.81
N THR A 183 -12.78 12.81 -14.42
CA THR A 183 -11.47 13.16 -14.98
C THR A 183 -10.48 13.24 -13.83
N ARG A 184 -9.36 12.52 -13.94
CA ARG A 184 -8.32 12.49 -12.92
C ARG A 184 -6.96 12.77 -13.53
N ARG A 185 -6.17 13.59 -12.85
CA ARG A 185 -4.79 13.89 -13.20
C ARG A 185 -3.85 13.18 -12.24
N PHE A 186 -2.79 12.59 -12.79
CA PHE A 186 -1.70 11.95 -12.06
C PHE A 186 -0.38 12.58 -12.49
N ASP A 187 0.10 13.54 -11.69
CA ASP A 187 1.39 14.19 -11.93
C ASP A 187 2.55 13.22 -11.69
N THR A 188 3.59 13.31 -12.51
CA THR A 188 4.77 12.45 -12.35
C THR A 188 5.50 12.80 -11.06
N TYR A 189 5.71 11.80 -10.21
CA TYR A 189 6.38 11.90 -8.91
C TYR A 189 5.75 12.87 -7.91
N ALA A 190 4.44 13.15 -8.02
CA ALA A 190 3.69 13.77 -6.92
C ALA A 190 3.44 12.75 -5.78
N TYR A 191 2.99 13.24 -4.61
CA TYR A 191 2.75 12.41 -3.41
C TYR A 191 1.82 11.21 -3.68
N GLU A 192 0.71 11.45 -4.39
CA GLU A 192 -0.19 10.39 -4.91
C GLU A 192 -0.44 10.52 -6.42
N GLY A 193 0.64 10.85 -7.13
CA GLY A 193 0.70 10.76 -8.59
C GLY A 193 1.44 9.50 -9.05
N CYS A 194 2.07 9.57 -10.21
CA CYS A 194 2.82 8.44 -10.77
C CYS A 194 4.16 8.23 -10.05
N HIS A 195 4.35 7.07 -9.40
CA HIS A 195 5.58 6.65 -8.74
C HIS A 195 6.60 6.02 -9.71
N MET A 196 6.11 5.62 -10.88
CA MET A 196 6.87 5.21 -12.06
C MET A 196 6.40 6.06 -13.25
N ALA A 197 7.30 6.48 -14.13
CA ALA A 197 6.98 7.31 -15.29
C ALA A 197 6.38 6.47 -16.44
N MET A 198 5.23 5.86 -16.18
CA MET A 198 4.52 5.00 -17.12
C MET A 198 3.00 5.01 -16.99
N ALA A 199 2.34 4.51 -18.03
CA ALA A 199 0.95 4.10 -18.00
C ALA A 199 0.78 2.82 -18.83
N GLY A 200 -0.05 1.90 -18.37
CA GLY A 200 -0.35 0.66 -19.10
C GLY A 200 -1.75 0.67 -19.66
N LEU A 201 -1.96 0.05 -20.82
CA LEU A 201 -3.28 -0.09 -21.44
C LEU A 201 -3.52 -1.53 -21.83
N ILE A 202 -4.73 -2.01 -21.58
CA ILE A 202 -5.21 -3.35 -21.94
C ILE A 202 -6.46 -3.19 -22.79
N LYS A 203 -6.46 -3.79 -23.99
CA LYS A 203 -7.58 -3.73 -24.94
C LYS A 203 -7.73 -5.06 -25.68
N ALA A 204 -8.85 -5.76 -25.50
CA ALA A 204 -9.12 -7.06 -26.14
C ALA A 204 -7.96 -8.07 -25.95
N GLY A 205 -7.36 -8.06 -24.76
CA GLY A 205 -6.19 -8.84 -24.39
C GLY A 205 -4.86 -8.37 -24.99
N ALA A 206 -4.82 -7.36 -25.86
CA ALA A 206 -3.59 -6.69 -26.29
C ALA A 206 -3.13 -5.67 -25.25
N THR A 207 -1.81 -5.49 -25.14
CA THR A 207 -1.19 -4.64 -24.12
C THR A 207 -0.29 -3.58 -24.74
N ALA A 208 -0.38 -2.35 -24.23
CA ALA A 208 0.49 -1.24 -24.59
C ALA A 208 1.07 -0.56 -23.34
N LEU A 209 2.32 -0.13 -23.44
CA LEU A 209 3.06 0.55 -22.40
C LEU A 209 3.46 1.95 -22.90
N VAL A 210 3.01 2.99 -22.21
CA VAL A 210 3.46 4.37 -22.42
C VAL A 210 4.50 4.70 -21.36
N THR A 211 5.64 5.28 -21.75
CA THR A 211 6.73 5.70 -20.86
C THR A 211 7.22 7.09 -21.20
N TRP A 212 7.71 7.83 -20.21
CA TRP A 212 8.28 9.17 -20.37
C TRP A 212 9.42 9.40 -19.37
N ASP A 213 10.23 10.43 -19.61
CA ASP A 213 11.41 10.70 -18.77
C ASP A 213 11.31 11.96 -17.92
N SER A 214 10.54 12.95 -18.36
CA SER A 214 10.47 14.22 -17.65
C SER A 214 9.51 14.16 -16.47
N PRO A 215 9.89 14.71 -15.29
CA PRO A 215 8.94 14.90 -14.19
C PRO A 215 7.83 15.91 -14.55
N ASP A 216 8.01 16.73 -15.60
CA ASP A 216 7.04 17.73 -16.06
C ASP A 216 5.94 17.16 -16.97
N ALA A 217 5.83 15.84 -17.05
CA ALA A 217 4.73 15.14 -17.68
C ALA A 217 3.64 14.78 -16.66
N ALA A 218 2.39 14.69 -17.13
CA ALA A 218 1.28 14.20 -16.32
C ALA A 218 0.34 13.33 -17.14
N LEU A 219 -0.11 12.23 -16.54
CA LEU A 219 -1.16 11.38 -17.09
C LEU A 219 -2.50 11.97 -16.70
N LEU A 220 -3.37 12.21 -17.68
CA LEU A 220 -4.79 12.45 -17.44
C LEU A 220 -5.56 11.19 -17.83
N LEU A 221 -6.53 10.82 -17.02
CA LEU A 221 -7.43 9.72 -17.29
C LEU A 221 -8.86 10.22 -17.13
N GLU A 222 -9.61 10.16 -18.22
CA GLU A 222 -11.03 10.47 -18.24
C GLU A 222 -11.83 9.17 -18.43
N SER A 223 -12.98 9.08 -17.74
CA SER A 223 -13.95 8.00 -17.89
C SER A 223 -15.29 8.61 -18.31
N ARG A 224 -15.85 8.16 -19.44
CA ARG A 224 -17.14 8.62 -19.97
C ARG A 224 -18.13 7.49 -20.15
N ARG A 225 -19.42 7.83 -20.08
CA ARG A 225 -20.56 6.95 -20.38
C ARG A 225 -21.51 7.49 -21.46
N SER A 226 -21.24 8.71 -21.94
CA SER A 226 -21.84 9.30 -23.14
C SER A 226 -20.76 9.46 -24.21
N ASP A 227 -21.17 9.57 -25.47
CA ASP A 227 -20.26 9.75 -26.62
C ASP A 227 -19.17 8.66 -26.68
N VAL A 228 -19.55 7.45 -26.30
CA VAL A 228 -18.68 6.28 -26.24
C VAL A 228 -18.62 5.59 -27.62
N PRO A 229 -17.50 4.90 -27.95
CA PRO A 229 -17.41 4.10 -29.16
C PRO A 229 -18.56 3.09 -29.31
N ALA A 230 -18.93 2.77 -30.54
CA ALA A 230 -20.05 1.89 -30.84
C ALA A 230 -19.92 0.53 -30.13
N GLY A 231 -21.00 0.09 -29.47
CA GLY A 231 -21.05 -1.17 -28.73
C GLY A 231 -20.53 -1.10 -27.28
N ALA A 232 -19.87 -0.01 -26.89
CA ALA A 232 -19.44 0.21 -25.50
C ALA A 232 -20.51 0.92 -24.67
N LYS A 233 -20.45 0.74 -23.35
CA LYS A 233 -21.21 1.52 -22.35
C LYS A 233 -20.32 2.51 -21.60
N GLN A 234 -19.01 2.28 -21.60
CA GLN A 234 -18.04 3.13 -20.95
C GLN A 234 -16.70 3.08 -21.68
N VAL A 235 -16.00 4.21 -21.69
CA VAL A 235 -14.67 4.35 -22.29
C VAL A 235 -13.73 5.06 -21.32
N LEU A 236 -12.50 4.56 -21.25
CA LEU A 236 -11.38 5.24 -20.61
C LEU A 236 -10.52 5.93 -21.68
N LEU A 237 -10.29 7.23 -21.47
CA LEU A 237 -9.62 8.15 -22.39
C LEU A 237 -8.36 8.69 -21.71
N PRO A 238 -7.20 8.04 -21.89
CA PRO A 238 -5.94 8.56 -21.35
C PRO A 238 -5.45 9.74 -22.19
N SER A 239 -4.65 10.61 -21.59
CA SER A 239 -3.90 11.68 -22.27
C SER A 239 -2.56 11.92 -21.56
N LEU A 240 -1.56 12.37 -22.31
CA LEU A 240 -0.26 12.74 -21.76
C LEU A 240 -0.01 14.23 -21.99
N GLU A 241 -0.05 15.00 -20.92
CA GLU A 241 0.33 16.41 -20.95
C GLU A 241 1.82 16.56 -20.69
N LEU A 242 2.49 17.29 -21.57
CA LEU A 242 3.92 17.56 -21.55
C LEU A 242 4.11 19.07 -21.41
N SER A 243 4.75 19.50 -20.34
CA SER A 243 5.04 20.90 -20.07
C SER A 243 6.53 21.14 -19.88
N ARG A 244 6.97 22.40 -19.87
CA ARG A 244 8.32 22.82 -19.43
C ARG A 244 9.45 22.04 -20.08
N SER A 245 10.08 21.05 -19.42
CA SER A 245 11.18 20.25 -19.98
C SER A 245 10.74 18.95 -20.67
N ALA A 246 9.45 18.57 -20.57
CA ALA A 246 8.93 17.36 -21.18
C ALA A 246 8.80 17.51 -22.70
N ARG A 247 9.60 16.73 -23.43
CA ARG A 247 9.69 16.80 -24.91
C ARG A 247 9.39 15.50 -25.63
N SER A 248 9.35 14.38 -24.93
CA SER A 248 9.16 13.07 -25.56
C SER A 248 8.50 12.05 -24.64
N PHE A 249 7.95 11.02 -25.27
CA PHE A 249 7.46 9.80 -24.65
C PHE A 249 7.58 8.64 -25.65
N ARG A 250 7.38 7.42 -25.16
CA ARG A 250 7.49 6.19 -25.96
C ARG A 250 6.30 5.29 -25.70
N ILE A 251 5.75 4.71 -26.77
CA ILE A 251 4.67 3.71 -26.75
C ILE A 251 5.26 2.37 -27.17
N GLN A 252 5.12 1.31 -26.39
CA GLN A 252 5.57 -0.03 -26.71
C GLN A 252 4.39 -1.01 -26.71
N PHE A 253 4.20 -1.76 -27.79
CA PHE A 253 3.20 -2.82 -27.86
C PHE A 253 3.81 -4.12 -27.34
N CYS A 254 3.20 -4.67 -26.29
CA CYS A 254 3.79 -5.76 -25.51
C CYS A 254 3.17 -7.13 -25.84
N GLY A 255 2.38 -7.21 -26.92
CA GLY A 255 1.67 -8.41 -27.33
C GLY A 255 0.41 -8.67 -26.49
N ARG A 256 -0.07 -9.93 -26.51
CA ARG A 256 -1.23 -10.33 -25.71
C ARG A 256 -0.82 -10.61 -24.26
N GLY A 257 -1.61 -10.12 -23.30
CA GLY A 257 -1.32 -10.27 -21.88
C GLY A 257 -2.16 -9.40 -20.97
N ASP A 258 -1.59 -9.09 -19.81
CA ASP A 258 -2.23 -8.42 -18.68
C ASP A 258 -1.27 -7.42 -18.00
N HIS A 259 -1.55 -7.05 -16.74
CA HIS A 259 -0.69 -6.15 -15.96
C HIS A 259 0.69 -6.72 -15.66
N VAL A 260 0.87 -8.04 -15.61
CA VAL A 260 2.18 -8.68 -15.45
C VAL A 260 3.02 -8.49 -16.71
N THR A 261 2.39 -8.59 -17.88
CA THR A 261 3.05 -8.39 -19.18
C THR A 261 3.57 -6.96 -19.31
N ILE A 262 2.74 -5.97 -18.95
CA ILE A 262 3.12 -4.55 -18.94
C ILE A 262 4.24 -4.28 -17.92
N ALA A 263 4.15 -4.85 -16.71
CA ALA A 263 5.18 -4.69 -15.69
C ALA A 263 6.54 -5.20 -16.15
N ARG A 264 6.59 -6.37 -16.81
CA ARG A 264 7.83 -6.92 -17.39
C ARG A 264 8.42 -6.01 -18.46
N ALA A 265 7.60 -5.47 -19.35
CA ALA A 265 8.06 -4.51 -20.36
C ALA A 265 8.60 -3.23 -19.70
N TYR A 266 7.94 -2.76 -18.64
CA TYR A 266 8.39 -1.57 -17.92
C TYR A 266 9.70 -1.81 -17.16
N ARG A 267 9.90 -3.01 -16.59
CA ARG A 267 11.16 -3.40 -15.95
C ARG A 267 12.36 -3.26 -16.89
N GLU A 268 12.22 -3.64 -18.16
CA GLU A 268 13.28 -3.40 -19.16
C GLU A 268 13.48 -1.92 -19.47
N SER A 269 12.42 -1.11 -19.43
CA SER A 269 12.53 0.35 -19.52
C SER A 269 13.28 0.94 -18.33
N ALA A 270 12.96 0.51 -17.11
CA ALA A 270 13.61 0.95 -15.89
C ALA A 270 15.11 0.61 -15.87
N LYS A 271 15.51 -0.55 -16.42
CA LYS A 271 16.93 -0.91 -16.62
C LYS A 271 17.62 0.05 -17.58
N ARG A 272 17.04 0.32 -18.75
CA ARG A 272 17.62 1.27 -19.72
C ARG A 272 17.78 2.69 -19.14
N ARG A 273 16.88 3.09 -18.24
CA ARG A 273 16.90 4.39 -17.56
C ARG A 273 17.83 4.45 -16.34
N GLY A 274 18.40 3.32 -15.91
CA GLY A 274 19.25 3.24 -14.73
C GLY A 274 18.50 3.27 -13.39
N TRP A 275 17.17 3.12 -13.39
CA TRP A 275 16.36 3.06 -12.16
C TRP A 275 16.30 1.66 -11.56
N PHE A 276 16.56 0.64 -12.36
CA PHE A 276 16.66 -0.72 -11.89
C PHE A 276 18.09 -1.02 -11.43
N VAL A 277 18.32 -1.03 -10.11
CA VAL A 277 19.57 -1.48 -9.48
C VAL A 277 19.26 -2.62 -8.53
N SER A 278 19.65 -3.84 -8.89
CA SER A 278 19.30 -5.05 -8.17
C SER A 278 20.00 -5.16 -6.81
N TRP A 279 19.47 -6.00 -5.93
CA TRP A 279 20.20 -6.37 -4.71
C TRP A 279 21.57 -6.98 -5.00
N ASN A 280 21.73 -7.70 -6.11
CA ASN A 280 23.04 -8.27 -6.49
C ASN A 280 24.09 -7.18 -6.75
N GLU A 281 23.67 -6.01 -7.23
CA GLU A 281 24.54 -4.85 -7.42
C GLU A 281 24.75 -4.06 -6.13
N LYS A 282 23.75 -4.00 -5.24
CA LYS A 282 23.82 -3.24 -3.98
C LYS A 282 24.62 -3.94 -2.89
N LEU A 283 24.46 -5.25 -2.73
CA LEU A 283 25.05 -6.00 -1.61
C LEU A 283 26.58 -5.93 -1.51
N PRO A 284 27.36 -5.91 -2.61
CA PRO A 284 28.82 -5.77 -2.53
C PRO A 284 29.29 -4.45 -1.88
N GLY A 285 28.47 -3.40 -1.93
CA GLY A 285 28.83 -2.10 -1.36
C GLY A 285 28.69 -2.02 0.16
N ASP A 286 27.84 -2.84 0.77
CA ASP A 286 27.69 -2.95 2.22
C ASP A 286 26.93 -4.24 2.59
N SER A 287 27.53 -5.08 3.44
CA SER A 287 26.94 -6.36 3.87
C SER A 287 25.72 -6.21 4.77
N ASP A 288 25.59 -5.09 5.50
CA ASP A 288 24.46 -4.85 6.41
C ASP A 288 23.13 -4.68 5.66
N ARG A 289 23.17 -4.36 4.37
CA ARG A 289 21.98 -4.35 3.50
C ARG A 289 21.27 -5.70 3.47
N SER A 290 21.99 -6.81 3.65
CA SER A 290 21.39 -8.15 3.72
C SER A 290 20.51 -8.35 4.96
N LYS A 291 20.72 -7.56 6.02
CA LYS A 291 19.90 -7.61 7.25
C LYS A 291 18.46 -7.14 6.99
N LEU A 292 18.20 -6.39 5.92
CA LEU A 292 16.84 -5.98 5.52
C LEU A 292 15.97 -7.16 5.08
N PHE A 293 16.56 -8.28 4.63
CA PHE A 293 15.81 -9.42 4.13
C PHE A 293 15.14 -10.17 5.28
N GLY A 294 13.82 -10.06 5.38
CA GLY A 294 13.04 -10.59 6.51
C GLY A 294 12.97 -9.64 7.71
N ALA A 295 13.57 -8.45 7.65
CA ALA A 295 13.48 -7.51 8.76
C ALA A 295 12.11 -6.84 8.82
N VAL A 296 11.42 -6.94 9.96
CA VAL A 296 10.29 -6.04 10.25
C VAL A 296 10.80 -4.63 10.52
N ASN A 297 10.05 -3.61 10.09
CA ASN A 297 10.35 -2.23 10.49
C ASN A 297 9.69 -1.96 11.84
N PHE A 298 10.46 -1.97 12.92
CA PHE A 298 9.96 -1.74 14.27
C PHE A 298 10.41 -0.35 14.71
N LYS A 299 9.49 0.61 14.72
CA LYS A 299 9.80 2.03 14.89
C LYS A 299 9.17 2.55 16.17
N LEU A 300 10.01 2.98 17.11
CA LEU A 300 9.59 3.82 18.21
C LEU A 300 9.36 5.23 17.65
N TRP A 301 8.13 5.51 17.23
CA TRP A 301 7.80 6.64 16.36
C TRP A 301 8.29 8.00 16.89
N SER A 302 8.10 8.24 18.18
CA SER A 302 8.47 9.51 18.83
C SER A 302 8.89 9.24 20.26
N CYS A 303 10.18 8.99 20.50
CA CYS A 303 10.74 8.79 21.84
C CYS A 303 10.44 9.97 22.76
N LEU A 304 10.69 11.19 22.27
CA LEU A 304 10.20 12.43 22.87
C LEU A 304 9.15 13.07 21.94
N SER A 305 7.92 13.18 22.43
CA SER A 305 6.86 13.98 21.81
C SER A 305 6.81 15.37 22.45
N ARG A 306 7.19 16.40 21.71
CA ARG A 306 7.08 17.79 22.14
C ARG A 306 6.27 18.58 21.14
N LYS A 307 5.21 19.24 21.60
CA LYS A 307 4.34 20.06 20.77
C LYS A 307 4.50 21.53 21.11
N MET A 308 4.70 22.33 20.07
CA MET A 308 4.77 23.78 20.09
C MET A 308 3.52 24.38 19.48
N ASP A 309 3.27 25.65 19.80
CA ASP A 309 2.33 26.47 19.04
C ASP A 309 2.82 26.68 17.59
N ARG A 310 1.95 27.27 16.77
CA ARG A 310 2.20 27.43 15.34
C ARG A 310 3.47 28.23 15.04
N GLU A 311 3.78 29.25 15.85
CA GLU A 311 4.93 30.13 15.67
C GLU A 311 6.24 29.55 16.26
N SER A 312 6.18 28.37 16.88
CA SER A 312 7.30 27.71 17.54
C SER A 312 7.85 28.50 18.75
N GLN A 313 6.99 29.25 19.45
CA GLN A 313 7.35 30.15 20.55
C GLN A 313 6.92 29.64 21.93
N LYS A 314 5.86 28.84 21.99
CA LYS A 314 5.29 28.35 23.24
C LYS A 314 5.15 26.83 23.22
N GLU A 315 5.71 26.17 24.23
CA GLU A 315 5.50 24.73 24.44
C GLU A 315 4.06 24.49 24.92
N GLU A 316 3.33 23.65 24.18
CA GLU A 316 1.97 23.23 24.52
C GLU A 316 1.97 21.94 25.33
N SER A 317 2.86 21.00 25.02
CA SER A 317 3.00 19.75 25.76
C SER A 317 4.35 19.07 25.50
N VAL A 318 4.80 18.28 26.48
CA VAL A 318 5.97 17.40 26.36
C VAL A 318 5.67 16.05 27.01
N ARG A 319 6.04 14.96 26.33
CA ARG A 319 5.88 13.58 26.82
C ARG A 319 7.05 12.71 26.38
N VAL A 320 7.68 12.04 27.34
CA VAL A 320 8.63 10.95 27.09
C VAL A 320 7.82 9.67 26.92
N ASN A 321 7.90 9.03 25.75
CA ASN A 321 7.30 7.72 25.49
C ASN A 321 8.30 6.58 25.75
N TRP A 322 9.59 6.82 25.48
CA TRP A 322 10.70 5.91 25.82
C TRP A 322 11.97 6.73 26.04
N THR A 323 12.67 6.48 27.15
CA THR A 323 14.09 6.83 27.29
C THR A 323 14.96 5.97 26.37
N PHE A 324 16.24 6.35 26.16
CA PHE A 324 17.15 5.54 25.35
C PHE A 324 17.44 4.17 25.96
N GLU A 325 17.43 4.06 27.30
CA GLU A 325 17.55 2.78 28.01
C GLU A 325 16.32 1.89 27.76
N GLU A 326 15.11 2.44 27.93
CA GLU A 326 13.88 1.68 27.63
C GLU A 326 13.80 1.27 26.16
N ALA A 327 14.27 2.12 25.23
CA ALA A 327 14.34 1.77 23.82
C ALA A 327 15.27 0.56 23.58
N ALA A 328 16.40 0.48 24.29
CA ALA A 328 17.28 -0.67 24.22
C ALA A 328 16.66 -1.92 24.88
N GLU A 329 15.92 -1.77 25.98
CA GLU A 329 15.15 -2.86 26.59
C GLU A 329 14.05 -3.39 25.66
N VAL A 330 13.39 -2.53 24.88
CA VAL A 330 12.43 -2.96 23.86
C VAL A 330 13.13 -3.85 22.83
N ALA A 331 14.31 -3.45 22.35
CA ALA A 331 15.07 -4.27 21.41
C ALA A 331 15.46 -5.65 22.01
N ASP A 332 15.89 -5.68 23.28
CA ASP A 332 16.15 -6.92 23.99
C ASP A 332 14.91 -7.81 24.12
N HIS A 333 13.75 -7.23 24.43
CA HIS A 333 12.48 -7.96 24.48
C HIS A 333 12.14 -8.59 23.13
N LEU A 334 12.28 -7.84 22.03
CA LEU A 334 12.09 -8.39 20.68
C LEU A 334 13.02 -9.57 20.41
N LYS A 335 14.30 -9.48 20.82
CA LYS A 335 15.30 -10.52 20.56
C LYS A 335 15.12 -11.74 21.45
N ASN A 336 14.95 -11.54 22.75
CA ASN A 336 15.04 -12.59 23.75
C ASN A 336 13.68 -13.22 24.06
N ASP A 337 12.64 -12.40 24.17
CA ASP A 337 11.31 -12.87 24.57
C ASP A 337 10.47 -13.25 23.35
N LEU A 338 10.49 -12.42 22.30
CA LEU A 338 9.75 -12.68 21.06
C LEU A 338 10.55 -13.49 20.01
N ARG A 339 11.86 -13.61 20.20
CA ARG A 339 12.78 -14.37 19.31
C ARG A 339 12.72 -13.87 17.86
N LEU A 340 12.84 -12.57 17.67
CA LEU A 340 13.00 -11.95 16.35
C LEU A 340 14.50 -11.88 16.02
N ASP A 341 14.88 -12.34 14.83
CA ASP A 341 16.28 -12.33 14.40
C ASP A 341 16.63 -11.16 13.50
N ARG A 342 15.62 -10.58 12.85
CA ARG A 342 15.79 -9.56 11.82
C ARG A 342 14.83 -8.42 12.09
N VAL A 343 15.38 -7.28 12.50
CA VAL A 343 14.62 -6.07 12.80
C VAL A 343 15.39 -4.87 12.28
N LEU A 344 14.68 -4.00 11.56
CA LEU A 344 15.06 -2.61 11.35
C LEU A 344 14.49 -1.82 12.51
N PHE A 345 15.32 -1.54 13.50
CA PHE A 345 14.92 -0.90 14.75
C PHE A 345 15.13 0.61 14.63
N THR A 346 14.04 1.35 14.49
CA THR A 346 14.08 2.78 14.17
C THR A 346 13.67 3.63 15.38
N LEU A 347 14.48 4.63 15.73
CA LEU A 347 14.11 5.65 16.71
C LEU A 347 13.71 6.94 16.00
N GLY A 348 12.48 7.39 16.21
CA GLY A 348 12.06 8.75 15.92
C GLY A 348 12.00 9.60 17.17
N GLY A 349 12.14 10.93 17.01
CA GLY A 349 12.08 11.88 18.12
C GLY A 349 13.20 11.72 19.16
N TRP A 350 14.36 11.22 18.74
CA TRP A 350 15.57 11.12 19.55
C TRP A 350 16.34 12.46 19.64
N ILE A 351 16.09 13.35 18.68
CA ILE A 351 16.78 14.63 18.50
C ILE A 351 16.53 15.58 19.67
N ARG A 352 17.38 16.62 19.81
CA ARG A 352 17.41 17.61 20.90
C ARG A 352 16.06 18.01 21.50
N ARG A 353 15.02 18.21 20.68
CA ARG A 353 13.68 18.64 21.11
C ARG A 353 12.55 17.66 20.85
N GLY A 354 12.86 16.45 20.38
CA GLY A 354 11.87 15.44 20.04
C GLY A 354 11.38 15.55 18.60
N TYR A 355 10.44 14.67 18.23
CA TYR A 355 10.01 14.44 16.86
C TYR A 355 9.52 15.73 16.18
N ASP A 356 9.89 15.97 14.92
CA ASP A 356 9.50 17.15 14.12
C ASP A 356 9.74 18.51 14.81
N ASN A 357 10.89 18.69 15.48
CA ASN A 357 11.28 19.95 16.12
C ASN A 357 12.69 20.38 15.70
N GLN A 358 12.88 21.67 15.39
CA GLN A 358 14.19 22.31 15.18
C GLN A 358 15.13 21.68 14.14
N HIS A 359 14.61 20.89 13.20
CA HIS A 359 15.43 20.44 12.07
C HIS A 359 16.08 21.63 11.33
N PRO A 360 17.34 21.53 10.89
CA PRO A 360 18.24 20.36 10.98
C PRO A 360 19.13 20.34 12.25
N ASP A 361 18.87 21.17 13.27
CA ASP A 361 19.69 21.26 14.49
C ASP A 361 19.34 20.15 15.49
N ILE A 362 19.72 18.93 15.15
CA ILE A 362 19.27 17.68 15.80
C ILE A 362 20.06 17.28 17.06
N LEU A 363 21.27 17.83 17.25
CA LEU A 363 22.15 17.54 18.39
C LEU A 363 22.27 18.73 19.37
N PRO A 364 22.60 18.49 20.65
CA PRO A 364 22.78 17.17 21.29
C PRO A 364 21.48 16.36 21.34
N ALA A 365 21.55 15.04 21.50
CA ALA A 365 20.38 14.19 21.67
C ALA A 365 19.55 14.64 22.88
N ALA A 366 18.24 14.40 22.86
CA ALA A 366 17.32 14.90 23.88
C ALA A 366 17.78 14.56 25.32
N PRO A 367 18.03 15.56 26.18
CA PRO A 367 18.45 15.33 27.56
C PRO A 367 17.45 14.50 28.36
N GLU A 368 16.16 14.68 28.11
CA GLU A 368 15.06 13.96 28.77
C GLU A 368 15.09 12.45 28.51
N LEU A 369 15.78 12.02 27.45
CA LEU A 369 15.89 10.61 27.05
C LEU A 369 17.19 9.95 27.54
N GLY A 370 18.12 10.73 28.10
CA GLY A 370 19.46 10.28 28.50
C GLY A 370 20.62 10.93 27.73
N GLY A 371 20.34 11.88 26.83
CA GLY A 371 21.36 12.63 26.09
C GLY A 371 22.27 11.77 25.20
N ASP A 372 23.40 12.34 24.80
CA ASP A 372 24.35 11.72 23.85
C ASP A 372 24.89 10.37 24.36
N GLU A 373 25.21 10.27 25.65
CA GLU A 373 25.72 9.03 26.26
C GLU A 373 24.66 7.91 26.21
N GLY A 374 23.41 8.22 26.57
CA GLY A 374 22.30 7.28 26.52
C GLY A 374 22.02 6.81 25.09
N LEU A 375 22.03 7.73 24.11
CA LEU A 375 21.83 7.39 22.71
C LEU A 375 22.95 6.47 22.19
N ALA A 376 24.21 6.78 22.50
CA ALA A 376 25.34 5.95 22.09
C ALA A 376 25.32 4.56 22.74
N ALA A 377 24.90 4.46 24.01
CA ALA A 377 24.72 3.19 24.70
C ALA A 377 23.59 2.35 24.08
N CYS A 378 22.45 2.97 23.78
CA CYS A 378 21.33 2.34 23.08
C CYS A 378 21.77 1.79 21.71
N ALA A 379 22.46 2.60 20.91
CA ALA A 379 22.96 2.20 19.59
C ALA A 379 23.86 0.95 19.68
N ARG A 380 24.84 0.93 20.59
CA ARG A 380 25.72 -0.23 20.80
C ARG A 380 24.94 -1.48 21.21
N ARG A 381 23.97 -1.35 22.12
CA ARG A 381 23.16 -2.48 22.61
C ARG A 381 22.30 -3.05 21.50
N VAL A 382 21.57 -2.22 20.75
CA VAL A 382 20.70 -2.68 19.64
C VAL A 382 21.53 -3.34 18.53
N MET A 383 22.64 -2.73 18.10
CA MET A 383 23.51 -3.34 17.09
C MET A 383 24.16 -4.64 17.58
N GLY A 384 24.46 -4.76 18.88
CA GLY A 384 24.97 -5.98 19.51
C GLY A 384 24.01 -7.18 19.42
N LEU A 385 22.70 -6.94 19.26
CA LEU A 385 21.69 -7.98 19.04
C LEU A 385 21.66 -8.49 17.57
N GLY A 386 22.41 -7.84 16.68
CA GLY A 386 22.46 -8.12 15.24
C GLY A 386 21.44 -7.34 14.41
N TYR A 387 20.71 -6.40 15.01
CA TYR A 387 19.72 -5.56 14.32
C TYR A 387 20.35 -4.42 13.53
N LEU A 388 19.57 -3.85 12.61
CA LEU A 388 19.88 -2.54 12.03
C LEU A 388 19.36 -1.48 13.00
N PHE A 389 20.25 -0.60 13.47
CA PHE A 389 19.89 0.55 14.30
C PHE A 389 19.74 1.78 13.42
N CYS A 390 18.49 2.25 13.29
CA CYS A 390 18.10 3.32 12.39
C CYS A 390 17.66 4.56 13.17
N LEU A 391 18.10 5.74 12.74
CA LEU A 391 17.66 7.02 13.28
C LEU A 391 16.83 7.76 12.24
N HIS A 392 15.67 8.25 12.66
CA HIS A 392 14.80 9.12 11.84
C HIS A 392 15.23 10.58 11.97
N ASP A 393 15.31 11.27 10.84
CA ASP A 393 15.73 12.66 10.71
C ASP A 393 14.96 13.35 9.57
N ASN A 394 15.10 14.66 9.39
CA ASN A 394 14.45 15.46 8.36
C ASN A 394 15.37 16.63 7.96
N TYR A 395 15.55 16.84 6.65
CA TYR A 395 16.28 17.98 6.08
C TYR A 395 15.42 18.82 5.12
N GLN A 396 14.14 18.50 5.01
CA GLN A 396 13.20 19.27 4.21
C GLN A 396 12.54 20.37 5.05
N ASP A 397 12.18 20.09 6.30
CA ASP A 397 11.51 21.03 7.18
C ASP A 397 12.51 21.81 8.03
N MET A 398 12.34 23.13 8.12
CA MET A 398 13.07 24.00 9.04
C MET A 398 12.10 24.92 9.78
N TYR A 399 12.30 25.06 11.09
CA TYR A 399 11.38 25.79 11.99
C TYR A 399 11.96 27.14 12.37
N ARG A 400 11.11 28.13 12.65
CA ARG A 400 11.55 29.51 12.95
C ARG A 400 12.47 29.63 14.15
N ASP A 401 12.35 28.71 15.09
CA ASP A 401 13.13 28.64 16.31
C ASP A 401 14.33 27.68 16.21
N SER A 402 14.63 27.16 15.00
CA SER A 402 15.83 26.34 14.77
C SER A 402 17.08 27.22 14.92
N PRO A 403 18.11 26.82 15.68
CA PRO A 403 19.37 27.57 15.79
C PRO A 403 20.00 27.98 14.45
N SER A 404 19.85 27.16 13.40
CA SER A 404 20.34 27.42 12.04
C SER A 404 19.34 28.16 11.15
N TRP A 405 18.25 28.72 11.69
CA TRP A 405 17.24 29.42 10.90
C TRP A 405 17.86 30.59 10.12
N ASP A 406 17.87 30.44 8.80
CA ASP A 406 18.28 31.45 7.84
C ASP A 406 17.47 31.26 6.55
N GLU A 407 16.84 32.33 6.09
CA GLU A 407 16.00 32.30 4.90
C GLU A 407 16.76 31.96 3.61
N SER A 408 18.10 32.06 3.59
CA SER A 408 18.98 31.66 2.48
C SER A 408 19.14 30.14 2.31
N PHE A 409 18.60 29.34 3.25
CA PHE A 409 18.45 27.89 3.06
C PHE A 409 17.06 27.51 2.52
N LEU A 410 16.09 28.42 2.60
CA LEU A 410 14.69 28.12 2.31
C LEU A 410 14.40 28.16 0.82
N GLN A 411 13.49 27.27 0.41
CA GLN A 411 12.85 27.35 -0.89
C GLN A 411 12.01 28.63 -0.97
N LYS A 412 12.12 29.33 -2.10
CA LYS A 412 11.29 30.52 -2.38
C LYS A 412 10.27 30.20 -3.45
N ARG A 413 9.05 30.70 -3.26
CA ARG A 413 7.96 30.68 -4.26
C ARG A 413 8.20 31.74 -5.34
N PRO A 414 7.43 31.74 -6.45
CA PRO A 414 7.58 32.75 -7.51
C PRO A 414 7.45 34.20 -7.04
N ASP A 415 6.75 34.45 -5.93
CA ASP A 415 6.62 35.79 -5.31
C ASP A 415 7.82 36.19 -4.43
N GLY A 416 8.88 35.38 -4.40
CA GLY A 416 10.08 35.61 -3.60
C GLY A 416 9.95 35.28 -2.11
N LYS A 417 8.78 34.85 -1.64
CA LYS A 417 8.57 34.52 -0.22
C LYS A 417 9.00 33.08 0.11
N PRO A 418 9.47 32.80 1.34
CA PRO A 418 9.68 31.44 1.81
C PRO A 418 8.46 30.54 1.59
N ALA A 419 8.69 29.32 1.10
CA ALA A 419 7.65 28.32 0.94
C ALA A 419 7.30 27.72 2.31
N PRO A 420 6.04 27.83 2.77
CA PRO A 420 5.61 27.15 3.99
C PRO A 420 5.55 25.63 3.76
N GLY A 421 5.91 24.87 4.79
CA GLY A 421 5.76 23.43 4.85
C GLY A 421 4.49 23.03 5.60
N GLY A 422 4.54 21.87 6.27
CA GLY A 422 3.47 21.40 7.13
C GLY A 422 3.42 22.11 8.49
N HIS A 423 2.31 21.92 9.20
CA HIS A 423 2.20 22.25 10.61
C HIS A 423 2.40 20.97 11.42
N TRP A 424 3.56 20.85 12.05
CA TRP A 424 4.01 19.65 12.74
C TRP A 424 4.19 19.90 14.24
N ALA A 425 4.80 18.95 14.95
CA ALA A 425 4.97 19.04 16.40
C ALA A 425 5.76 20.29 16.81
N GLY A 426 6.78 20.69 16.05
CA GLY A 426 7.56 21.91 16.28
C GLY A 426 6.91 23.21 15.81
N GLY A 427 5.68 23.20 15.29
CA GLY A 427 5.00 24.37 14.74
C GLY A 427 5.01 24.41 13.20
N LEU A 428 4.84 25.60 12.61
CA LEU A 428 4.83 25.80 11.17
C LEU A 428 6.25 25.68 10.61
N ALA A 429 6.50 24.61 9.86
CA ALA A 429 7.75 24.44 9.12
C ALA A 429 7.80 25.33 7.87
N TYR A 430 9.01 25.57 7.40
CA TYR A 430 9.32 26.12 6.09
C TYR A 430 10.20 25.15 5.33
N LEU A 431 9.99 25.08 4.02
CA LEU A 431 10.66 24.11 3.18
C LEU A 431 12.08 24.58 2.86
N THR A 432 13.05 23.74 3.15
CA THR A 432 14.45 23.90 2.79
C THR A 432 14.65 23.55 1.32
N CYS A 433 15.37 24.38 0.58
CA CYS A 433 15.79 24.09 -0.79
C CYS A 433 16.66 22.82 -0.79
N SER A 434 16.36 21.80 -1.60
CA SER A 434 17.06 20.50 -1.52
C SER A 434 18.57 20.57 -1.75
N LYS A 435 19.04 21.53 -2.56
CA LYS A 435 20.48 21.84 -2.68
C LYS A 435 21.08 22.30 -1.34
N ARG A 436 20.36 23.15 -0.61
CA ARG A 436 20.76 23.67 0.71
C ARG A 436 20.58 22.64 1.82
N ALA A 437 19.57 21.77 1.71
CA ALA A 437 19.40 20.62 2.58
C ALA A 437 20.65 19.72 2.58
N LEU A 438 21.25 19.49 1.40
CA LEU A 438 22.53 18.77 1.30
C LEU A 438 23.69 19.53 1.98
N ASP A 439 23.78 20.85 1.81
CA ASP A 439 24.78 21.68 2.47
C ASP A 439 24.66 21.56 4.00
N LEU A 440 23.42 21.60 4.53
CA LEU A 440 23.10 21.44 5.95
C LEU A 440 23.48 20.04 6.46
N ALA A 441 23.08 18.98 5.75
CA ALA A 441 23.34 17.60 6.13
C ALA A 441 24.84 17.27 6.24
N LYS A 442 25.67 17.88 5.38
CA LYS A 442 27.12 17.67 5.34
C LYS A 442 27.91 18.41 6.42
N ARG A 443 27.29 19.33 7.17
CA ARG A 443 28.00 20.07 8.21
C ARG A 443 28.53 19.13 9.28
N PRO A 444 29.70 19.40 9.89
CA PRO A 444 30.30 18.52 10.89
C PRO A 444 29.36 18.17 12.05
N GLN A 445 28.46 19.08 12.46
CA GLN A 445 27.50 18.90 13.55
C GLN A 445 26.21 18.15 13.18
N ASN A 446 26.03 17.77 11.91
CA ASN A 446 24.83 17.09 11.40
C ASN A 446 25.12 15.60 11.20
N LEU A 447 24.92 15.03 10.01
CA LEU A 447 25.11 13.59 9.74
C LEU A 447 26.48 13.06 10.21
N PRO A 448 27.62 13.77 10.00
CA PRO A 448 28.92 13.32 10.48
C PRO A 448 29.00 13.17 12.01
N ALA A 449 28.46 14.13 12.78
CA ALA A 449 28.45 14.06 14.24
C ALA A 449 27.56 12.93 14.75
N VAL A 450 26.39 12.72 14.13
CA VAL A 450 25.48 11.62 14.51
C VAL A 450 26.15 10.27 14.26
N HIS A 451 26.80 10.11 13.11
CA HIS A 451 27.56 8.90 12.81
C HIS A 451 28.72 8.70 13.81
N ALA A 452 29.48 9.75 14.13
CA ALA A 452 30.57 9.68 15.11
C ALA A 452 30.08 9.34 16.53
N LEU A 453 28.91 9.83 16.93
CA LEU A 453 28.31 9.59 18.24
C LEU A 453 27.79 8.16 18.39
N THR A 454 27.09 7.65 17.37
CA THR A 454 26.26 6.45 17.50
C THR A 454 26.83 5.22 16.79
N GLY A 455 27.62 5.42 15.74
CA GLY A 455 27.99 4.34 14.82
C GLY A 455 26.80 3.65 14.16
N ALA A 456 25.64 4.30 14.08
CA ALA A 456 24.44 3.72 13.49
C ALA A 456 24.71 3.15 12.09
N ASN A 457 24.15 1.98 11.80
CA ASN A 457 24.32 1.28 10.53
C ASN A 457 23.07 1.36 9.63
N ALA A 458 22.11 2.21 10.00
CA ALA A 458 21.00 2.62 9.17
C ALA A 458 20.58 4.07 9.46
N TYR A 459 20.08 4.77 8.45
CA TYR A 459 19.54 6.12 8.62
C TYR A 459 18.32 6.36 7.75
N PHE A 460 17.38 7.14 8.27
CA PHE A 460 16.14 7.48 7.59
C PHE A 460 15.96 8.99 7.54
N ILE A 461 15.93 9.56 6.34
CA ILE A 461 15.56 10.98 6.16
C ILE A 461 14.13 11.06 5.62
N ASP A 462 13.25 11.60 6.45
CA ASP A 462 11.84 11.75 6.17
C ASP A 462 11.58 12.67 4.99
N THR A 463 10.43 12.49 4.35
CA THR A 463 9.87 13.27 3.23
C THR A 463 10.69 13.35 1.94
N THR A 464 12.00 13.07 1.95
CA THR A 464 12.91 13.23 0.81
C THR A 464 12.37 12.51 -0.43
N LEU A 465 11.89 11.28 -0.26
CA LEU A 465 11.26 10.49 -1.32
C LEU A 465 9.73 10.38 -1.21
N ALA A 466 9.07 11.22 -0.40
CA ALA A 466 7.60 11.30 -0.33
C ALA A 466 7.05 12.65 -0.77
N ALA A 467 7.72 13.76 -0.50
CA ALA A 467 7.31 15.05 -1.03
C ALA A 467 7.44 15.06 -2.54
N GLY A 468 6.45 15.62 -3.26
CA GLY A 468 6.56 15.80 -4.70
C GLY A 468 7.80 16.61 -5.07
N LEU A 469 8.29 16.46 -6.30
CA LEU A 469 9.41 17.28 -6.77
C LEU A 469 9.01 18.75 -6.85
N GLN A 470 9.81 19.61 -6.22
CA GLN A 470 9.51 21.02 -6.02
C GLN A 470 10.40 21.94 -6.88
N GLU A 471 10.08 23.24 -6.90
CA GLU A 471 10.86 24.27 -7.56
C GLU A 471 11.28 25.35 -6.55
N CYS A 472 12.44 25.95 -6.78
CA CYS A 472 12.93 27.07 -5.99
C CYS A 472 13.19 28.27 -6.91
N PHE A 473 12.61 29.42 -6.57
CA PHE A 473 12.72 30.66 -7.35
C PHE A 473 13.69 31.67 -6.73
N ASP A 474 14.47 31.26 -5.72
CA ASP A 474 15.53 32.11 -5.17
C ASP A 474 16.64 32.29 -6.22
N PRO A 475 17.09 33.52 -6.52
CA PRO A 475 18.11 33.75 -7.54
C PRO A 475 19.48 33.16 -7.18
N THR A 476 19.77 32.88 -5.91
CA THR A 476 21.07 32.35 -5.46
C THR A 476 21.13 30.81 -5.48
N HIS A 477 19.98 30.14 -5.48
CA HIS A 477 19.87 28.68 -5.56
C HIS A 477 18.56 28.24 -6.25
N PRO A 478 18.35 28.63 -7.52
CA PRO A 478 17.15 28.25 -8.25
C PRO A 478 17.16 26.76 -8.55
N LEU A 479 15.99 26.12 -8.53
CA LEU A 479 15.83 24.70 -8.84
C LEU A 479 14.62 24.47 -9.74
N SER A 480 14.82 23.71 -10.81
CA SER A 480 13.72 23.01 -11.48
C SER A 480 13.34 21.73 -10.71
N ARG A 481 12.21 21.10 -11.07
CA ARG A 481 11.82 19.78 -10.52
C ARG A 481 12.86 18.70 -10.79
N ARG A 482 13.60 18.80 -11.90
CA ARG A 482 14.71 17.89 -12.22
C ARG A 482 15.93 18.15 -11.35
N ASP A 483 16.23 19.42 -11.04
CA ASP A 483 17.31 19.74 -10.11
C ASP A 483 16.95 19.29 -8.69
N ASP A 484 15.70 19.45 -8.26
CA ASP A 484 15.23 18.94 -6.96
C ASP A 484 15.43 17.42 -6.84
N MET A 485 15.07 16.66 -7.89
CA MET A 485 15.33 15.22 -7.95
C MET A 485 16.83 14.92 -7.75
N ARG A 486 17.70 15.61 -8.48
CA ARG A 486 19.15 15.43 -8.41
C ARG A 486 19.69 15.69 -7.00
N TRP A 487 19.26 16.77 -6.36
CA TRP A 487 19.78 17.12 -5.02
C TRP A 487 19.21 16.22 -3.93
N LYS A 488 17.97 15.75 -4.07
CA LYS A 488 17.41 14.70 -3.21
C LYS A 488 18.19 13.38 -3.35
N GLN A 489 18.53 12.96 -4.57
CA GLN A 489 19.41 11.80 -4.80
C GLN A 489 20.77 11.98 -4.11
N ALA A 490 21.39 13.17 -4.26
CA ALA A 490 22.67 13.47 -3.62
C ALA A 490 22.59 13.48 -2.07
N LEU A 491 21.45 13.88 -1.49
CA LEU A 491 21.19 13.77 -0.05
C LEU A 491 21.09 12.31 0.39
N CYS A 492 20.35 11.49 -0.36
CA CYS A 492 20.27 10.04 -0.12
C CYS A 492 21.66 9.40 -0.15
N ASP A 493 22.47 9.68 -1.19
CA ASP A 493 23.83 9.15 -1.32
C ASP A 493 24.76 9.62 -0.20
N CYS A 494 24.61 10.87 0.24
CA CYS A 494 25.39 11.41 1.36
C CYS A 494 25.14 10.66 2.66
N ALA A 495 23.87 10.42 3.02
CA ALA A 495 23.52 9.66 4.20
C ALA A 495 23.92 8.18 4.04
N ARG A 496 23.58 7.56 2.91
CA ARG A 496 23.94 6.16 2.63
C ARG A 496 25.44 5.90 2.67
N GLY A 497 26.26 6.85 2.22
CA GLY A 497 27.72 6.76 2.27
C GLY A 497 28.31 6.79 3.68
N LEU A 498 27.59 7.36 4.66
CA LEU A 498 28.01 7.38 6.06
C LEU A 498 27.47 6.18 6.84
N PHE A 499 26.19 5.85 6.67
CA PHE A 499 25.50 4.86 7.52
C PHE A 499 25.38 3.47 6.87
N GLY A 500 25.77 3.30 5.60
CA GLY A 500 25.75 2.02 4.89
C GLY A 500 24.37 1.62 4.34
N VAL A 501 23.36 1.60 5.20
CA VAL A 501 21.95 1.38 4.88
C VAL A 501 21.16 2.68 4.99
N PHE A 502 20.41 3.02 3.94
CA PHE A 502 19.61 4.25 3.93
C PHE A 502 18.17 4.01 3.47
N GLY A 503 17.24 4.75 4.06
CA GLY A 503 15.86 4.79 3.59
C GLY A 503 15.20 6.16 3.71
N SER A 504 14.02 6.27 3.10
CA SER A 504 13.22 7.48 3.12
C SER A 504 11.73 7.16 2.97
N GLU A 505 10.89 8.13 3.30
CA GLU A 505 9.43 8.01 3.23
C GLU A 505 8.96 7.80 1.78
N CYS A 506 7.94 6.99 1.61
CA CYS A 506 7.28 6.56 0.38
C CYS A 506 8.21 5.89 -0.63
N GLY A 507 9.02 6.62 -1.38
CA GLY A 507 9.85 6.08 -2.46
C GLY A 507 9.28 6.32 -3.86
N ARG A 508 10.18 6.44 -4.84
CA ARG A 508 9.91 6.50 -6.28
C ARG A 508 11.01 5.73 -7.00
N GLU A 509 10.76 5.38 -8.25
CA GLU A 509 11.75 4.64 -9.04
C GLU A 509 13.12 5.33 -9.11
N TRP A 510 13.16 6.66 -9.19
CA TRP A 510 14.41 7.43 -9.24
C TRP A 510 15.19 7.41 -7.92
N GLY A 511 14.57 7.01 -6.81
CA GLY A 511 15.23 6.83 -5.52
C GLY A 511 15.86 5.45 -5.35
N ILE A 512 15.49 4.45 -6.17
CA ILE A 512 15.95 3.07 -6.03
C ILE A 512 17.48 2.95 -6.07
N PRO A 513 18.22 3.63 -6.98
CA PRO A 513 19.68 3.52 -6.99
C PRO A 513 20.35 4.06 -5.71
N HIS A 514 19.67 4.97 -5.00
CA HIS A 514 20.22 5.79 -3.92
C HIS A 514 19.73 5.38 -2.53
N CYS A 515 18.87 4.36 -2.42
CA CYS A 515 18.25 3.91 -1.18
C CYS A 515 18.21 2.38 -1.10
N ASP A 516 18.13 1.87 0.12
CA ASP A 516 18.04 0.43 0.41
C ASP A 516 16.63 0.05 0.88
N PHE A 517 15.90 0.98 1.52
CA PHE A 517 14.51 0.76 1.88
C PHE A 517 13.61 2.00 1.73
N PHE A 518 12.31 1.75 1.59
CA PHE A 518 11.27 2.78 1.51
C PHE A 518 10.17 2.55 2.55
N GLU A 519 9.69 3.62 3.19
CA GLU A 519 8.58 3.58 4.16
C GLU A 519 7.31 4.23 3.58
N GLY A 520 6.39 3.45 2.99
CA GLY A 520 5.05 3.95 2.60
C GLY A 520 4.47 3.42 1.30
N LEU A 521 5.22 2.60 0.54
CA LEU A 521 4.71 2.00 -0.69
C LEU A 521 3.76 0.84 -0.41
N THR A 522 4.03 0.00 0.60
CA THR A 522 3.16 -1.15 0.88
C THR A 522 1.87 -0.77 1.61
N GLY A 523 1.81 0.43 2.19
CA GLY A 523 0.58 1.00 2.73
C GLY A 523 0.78 2.24 3.60
N VAL A 524 -0.34 2.84 3.98
CA VAL A 524 -0.45 4.04 4.83
C VAL A 524 -1.53 3.76 5.87
N SER A 525 -1.15 3.73 7.15
CA SER A 525 -2.08 3.44 8.25
C SER A 525 -2.91 2.15 8.04
N GLY A 526 -2.27 1.08 7.54
CA GLY A 526 -2.91 -0.22 7.31
C GLY A 526 -3.80 -0.28 6.06
N ARG A 527 -3.74 0.74 5.20
CA ARG A 527 -4.51 0.86 3.95
C ARG A 527 -3.57 0.97 2.76
N ALA A 528 -4.04 0.67 1.55
CA ALA A 528 -3.20 0.72 0.35
C ALA A 528 -2.78 2.15 -0.05
N PHE A 529 -3.58 3.17 0.27
CA PHE A 529 -3.37 4.58 -0.12
C PHE A 529 -3.58 5.53 1.06
N HIS A 530 -2.95 6.71 0.99
CA HIS A 530 -3.20 7.80 1.92
C HIS A 530 -4.59 8.40 1.67
N ASP A 531 -4.90 8.77 0.42
CA ASP A 531 -6.30 8.98 0.01
C ASP A 531 -7.00 7.63 -0.15
N ALA A 532 -7.57 7.14 0.94
CA ALA A 532 -8.31 5.88 0.97
C ALA A 532 -9.52 5.85 0.00
N LYS A 533 -10.00 7.01 -0.47
CA LYS A 533 -11.10 7.09 -1.44
C LYS A 533 -10.62 6.91 -2.87
N MET A 534 -9.33 7.10 -3.15
CA MET A 534 -8.79 7.14 -4.51
C MET A 534 -9.15 5.90 -5.34
N PRO A 535 -8.94 4.65 -4.87
CA PRO A 535 -9.32 3.47 -5.67
C PRO A 535 -10.81 3.45 -6.01
N GLY A 536 -11.68 3.71 -5.02
CA GLY A 536 -13.12 3.76 -5.23
C GLY A 536 -13.56 4.89 -6.16
N ALA A 537 -12.88 6.05 -6.10
CA ALA A 537 -13.19 7.22 -6.92
C ALA A 537 -12.95 7.00 -8.42
N VAL A 538 -12.11 6.02 -8.78
CA VAL A 538 -11.87 5.64 -10.19
C VAL A 538 -12.34 4.21 -10.51
N GLY A 539 -12.95 3.51 -9.56
CA GLY A 539 -13.35 2.10 -9.70
C GLY A 539 -12.17 1.14 -9.84
N GLY A 540 -10.99 1.58 -9.38
CA GLY A 540 -9.73 0.86 -9.52
C GLY A 540 -9.53 -0.22 -8.46
N THR A 541 -8.74 -1.23 -8.80
CA THR A 541 -8.27 -2.27 -7.89
C THR A 541 -6.77 -2.15 -7.70
N VAL A 542 -6.31 -2.22 -6.45
CA VAL A 542 -4.87 -2.24 -6.13
C VAL A 542 -4.24 -3.47 -6.77
N VAL A 543 -3.14 -3.29 -7.48
CA VAL A 543 -2.33 -4.39 -8.03
C VAL A 543 -0.86 -4.16 -7.67
N PRO A 544 -0.05 -5.21 -7.48
CA PRO A 544 1.35 -5.09 -7.05
C PRO A 544 2.28 -4.71 -8.23
N LEU A 545 1.92 -3.68 -9.00
CA LEU A 545 2.66 -3.26 -10.20
C LEU A 545 4.12 -2.88 -9.88
N PHE A 546 4.35 -2.11 -8.81
CA PHE A 546 5.69 -1.72 -8.38
C PHE A 546 6.52 -2.94 -7.98
N GLU A 547 5.91 -3.94 -7.33
CA GLU A 547 6.61 -5.18 -6.97
C GLU A 547 6.94 -6.03 -8.21
N LEU A 548 6.01 -6.17 -9.15
CA LEU A 548 6.28 -6.86 -10.42
C LEU A 548 7.48 -6.26 -11.18
N VAL A 549 7.76 -4.96 -10.98
CA VAL A 549 8.89 -4.27 -11.60
C VAL A 549 10.16 -4.32 -10.74
N PHE A 550 10.05 -4.04 -9.43
CA PHE A 550 11.18 -3.66 -8.56
C PHE A 550 11.32 -4.54 -7.30
N ARG A 551 10.63 -5.69 -7.21
CA ARG A 551 10.66 -6.57 -6.03
C ARG A 551 12.07 -6.89 -5.53
N ASP A 552 13.02 -7.06 -6.43
CA ASP A 552 14.41 -7.48 -6.19
C ASP A 552 15.43 -6.34 -6.23
N THR A 553 14.99 -5.09 -6.02
CA THR A 553 15.87 -3.90 -6.00
C THR A 553 15.88 -3.15 -4.67
N VAL A 554 14.80 -3.20 -3.88
CA VAL A 554 14.62 -2.36 -2.68
C VAL A 554 13.74 -3.05 -1.65
N ALA A 555 13.94 -2.74 -0.36
CA ALA A 555 13.07 -3.18 0.73
C ALA A 555 11.90 -2.21 0.86
N LEU A 556 10.68 -2.71 1.03
CA LEU A 556 9.48 -1.87 1.13
C LEU A 556 8.76 -2.15 2.44
N TYR A 557 8.33 -1.08 3.10
CA TYR A 557 7.51 -1.06 4.29
C TYR A 557 6.31 -0.14 4.09
N GLY A 558 5.31 -0.28 4.97
CA GLY A 558 4.25 0.71 5.09
C GLY A 558 4.69 1.87 5.96
N LYS A 559 3.88 2.94 5.97
CA LYS A 559 4.08 4.10 6.84
C LYS A 559 2.90 4.36 7.76
N TYR A 560 3.20 5.09 8.84
CA TYR A 560 2.30 5.33 9.97
C TYR A 560 1.82 4.05 10.66
N GLY A 561 1.28 4.20 11.86
CA GLY A 561 0.71 3.08 12.58
C GLY A 561 -0.68 2.68 12.10
N PHE A 562 -1.05 1.44 12.40
CA PHE A 562 -2.38 0.87 12.18
C PHE A 562 -2.81 0.10 13.42
N ASP A 563 -4.10 -0.26 13.47
CA ASP A 563 -4.63 -1.08 14.55
C ASP A 563 -4.33 -2.58 14.28
N PRO A 564 -3.49 -3.24 15.10
CA PRO A 564 -3.21 -4.67 14.93
C PRO A 564 -4.45 -5.57 15.08
N PHE A 565 -5.50 -5.09 15.75
CA PHE A 565 -6.76 -5.82 15.92
C PHE A 565 -7.76 -5.60 14.76
N ALA A 566 -7.37 -4.84 13.74
CA ALA A 566 -8.13 -4.67 12.51
C ALA A 566 -7.30 -4.93 11.24
N ALA A 567 -6.11 -5.52 11.41
CA ALA A 567 -5.08 -5.55 10.38
C ALA A 567 -5.13 -6.77 9.44
N ALA A 568 -6.06 -7.72 9.59
CA ALA A 568 -6.07 -8.93 8.75
C ALA A 568 -6.02 -8.66 7.22
N PRO A 569 -6.78 -7.70 6.65
CA PRO A 569 -6.64 -7.35 5.23
C PRO A 569 -5.22 -6.88 4.87
N TYR A 570 -4.60 -6.11 5.77
CA TYR A 570 -3.27 -5.55 5.58
C TYR A 570 -2.18 -6.64 5.66
N VAL A 571 -2.32 -7.60 6.59
CA VAL A 571 -1.46 -8.78 6.66
C VAL A 571 -1.56 -9.61 5.39
N LEU A 572 -2.77 -9.85 4.87
CA LEU A 572 -2.97 -10.60 3.63
C LEU A 572 -2.36 -9.89 2.42
N GLN A 573 -2.45 -8.56 2.35
CA GLN A 573 -1.75 -7.78 1.34
C GLN A 573 -0.23 -8.03 1.41
N HIS A 574 0.34 -8.07 2.61
CA HIS A 574 1.77 -8.34 2.84
C HIS A 574 2.17 -9.77 2.50
N VAL A 575 1.30 -10.76 2.73
CA VAL A 575 1.45 -12.13 2.22
C VAL A 575 1.47 -12.14 0.69
N LEU A 576 0.56 -11.39 0.04
CA LEU A 576 0.49 -11.31 -1.42
C LEU A 576 1.75 -10.73 -2.06
N ILE A 577 2.37 -9.73 -1.44
CA ILE A 577 3.55 -9.05 -1.99
C ILE A 577 4.87 -9.57 -1.42
N GLY A 578 4.83 -10.48 -0.44
CA GLY A 578 6.01 -11.06 0.18
C GLY A 578 6.87 -10.02 0.91
N ARG A 579 6.23 -9.09 1.63
CA ARG A 579 6.87 -8.03 2.42
C ARG A 579 6.51 -8.17 3.90
N THR A 580 7.42 -7.73 4.77
CA THR A 580 7.22 -7.64 6.22
C THR A 580 6.40 -6.42 6.61
N LEU A 581 5.86 -6.41 7.83
CA LEU A 581 5.06 -5.29 8.35
C LEU A 581 5.93 -4.14 8.91
N ASN A 582 5.25 -3.01 9.10
CA ASN A 582 5.71 -1.84 9.80
C ASN A 582 5.00 -1.72 11.17
N HIS A 583 5.74 -1.78 12.27
CA HIS A 583 5.25 -1.69 13.64
C HIS A 583 5.54 -0.29 14.20
N HIS A 584 4.62 0.65 13.96
CA HIS A 584 4.80 2.07 14.31
C HIS A 584 3.90 2.54 15.47
N ASN A 585 2.87 1.76 15.81
CA ASN A 585 2.02 1.98 17.00
C ASN A 585 2.53 1.15 18.18
N VAL A 586 3.83 1.21 18.46
CA VAL A 586 4.42 0.50 19.59
C VAL A 586 3.89 1.15 20.89
N PRO A 587 3.34 0.38 21.85
CA PRO A 587 2.93 0.95 23.13
C PRO A 587 4.13 1.51 23.92
N ALA A 588 3.94 2.65 24.59
CA ALA A 588 5.00 3.37 25.31
C ALA A 588 5.64 2.55 26.43
N HIS A 589 6.88 2.92 26.79
CA HIS A 589 7.70 2.27 27.81
C HIS A 589 7.89 0.77 27.57
N CYS A 590 8.28 0.05 28.63
CA CYS A 590 8.39 -1.41 28.63
C CYS A 590 7.00 -2.07 28.77
N TYR A 591 6.14 -1.87 27.78
CA TYR A 591 4.71 -2.19 27.83
C TYR A 591 4.39 -3.66 28.17
N TRP A 592 5.25 -4.60 27.82
CA TRP A 592 5.07 -6.02 28.10
C TRP A 592 5.22 -6.36 29.59
N LYS A 593 5.86 -5.48 30.37
CA LYS A 593 5.98 -5.60 31.84
C LYS A 593 4.72 -5.11 32.56
N ALA A 594 3.86 -4.35 31.88
CA ALA A 594 2.61 -3.88 32.46
C ALA A 594 1.56 -5.01 32.45
N THR A 595 0.83 -5.16 33.55
CA THR A 595 -0.30 -6.08 33.61
C THR A 595 -1.41 -5.57 32.69
N VAL A 596 -1.56 -6.18 31.52
CA VAL A 596 -2.72 -5.92 30.65
C VAL A 596 -3.92 -6.70 31.20
N PRO A 597 -5.06 -6.04 31.48
CA PRO A 597 -6.27 -6.76 31.76
C PRO A 597 -6.63 -7.62 30.53
N GLU A 598 -6.70 -8.93 30.70
CA GLU A 598 -7.15 -9.84 29.64
C GLU A 598 -8.53 -9.40 29.12
N PRO A 599 -8.77 -9.49 27.79
CA PRO A 599 -10.08 -9.20 27.24
C PRO A 599 -11.16 -10.04 27.93
N VAL A 600 -12.29 -9.41 28.21
CA VAL A 600 -13.48 -10.07 28.73
C VAL A 600 -14.10 -10.87 27.58
N ASP A 601 -14.01 -12.19 27.67
CA ASP A 601 -14.61 -13.11 26.70
C ASP A 601 -16.08 -13.35 27.06
N ALA A 602 -16.91 -12.38 26.66
CA ALA A 602 -18.32 -12.33 26.97
C ALA A 602 -19.13 -11.84 25.76
N ARG A 603 -20.32 -12.42 25.59
CA ARG A 603 -21.39 -11.84 24.77
C ARG A 603 -22.44 -11.19 25.67
N LEU A 604 -23.11 -10.18 25.16
CA LEU A 604 -24.16 -9.48 25.87
C LEU A 604 -25.38 -9.29 24.98
N GLU A 605 -26.54 -9.64 25.51
CA GLU A 605 -27.84 -9.46 24.87
C GLU A 605 -28.78 -8.72 25.81
N ALA A 606 -29.74 -7.98 25.25
CA ALA A 606 -30.80 -7.32 26.02
C ALA A 606 -32.18 -7.85 25.61
N SER A 607 -33.05 -8.03 26.61
CA SER A 607 -34.49 -8.22 26.41
C SER A 607 -35.24 -7.03 26.98
N VAL A 608 -36.18 -6.47 26.20
CA VAL A 608 -36.97 -5.29 26.59
C VAL A 608 -38.46 -5.61 26.54
N ASP A 609 -39.16 -5.38 27.65
CA ASP A 609 -40.60 -5.57 27.82
C ASP A 609 -41.27 -4.21 28.11
N PRO A 610 -42.18 -3.71 27.26
CA PRO A 610 -42.93 -2.49 27.54
C PRO A 610 -43.87 -2.64 28.76
N GLU A 611 -43.88 -1.69 29.69
CA GLU A 611 -44.76 -1.72 30.89
C GLU A 611 -45.81 -0.59 30.91
N GLY A 612 -45.67 0.42 30.06
CA GLY A 612 -46.61 1.53 29.96
C GLY A 612 -46.09 2.68 29.09
N PRO A 613 -46.78 3.83 29.05
CA PRO A 613 -46.32 5.00 28.31
C PRO A 613 -44.89 5.37 28.70
N ARG A 614 -43.98 5.34 27.72
CA ARG A 614 -42.55 5.66 27.85
C ARG A 614 -41.79 4.81 28.89
N THR A 615 -42.38 3.72 29.39
CA THR A 615 -41.84 2.91 30.50
C THR A 615 -41.66 1.46 30.06
N PHE A 616 -40.52 0.86 30.39
CA PHE A 616 -40.16 -0.49 29.98
C PHE A 616 -39.24 -1.17 30.99
N ARG A 617 -39.21 -2.50 30.97
CA ARG A 617 -38.21 -3.32 31.67
C ARG A 617 -37.15 -3.78 30.71
N ILE A 618 -35.89 -3.73 31.15
CA ILE A 618 -34.76 -4.25 30.40
C ILE A 618 -33.97 -5.23 31.26
N ALA A 619 -33.66 -6.41 30.74
CA ALA A 619 -32.73 -7.36 31.35
C ALA A 619 -31.55 -7.57 30.41
N TYR A 620 -30.37 -7.84 30.98
CA TYR A 620 -29.15 -8.11 30.23
C TYR A 620 -28.67 -9.54 30.50
N THR A 621 -28.46 -10.32 29.45
CA THR A 621 -27.91 -11.67 29.54
C THR A 621 -26.47 -11.65 29.07
N TRP A 622 -25.54 -11.85 30.00
CA TRP A 622 -24.12 -12.01 29.72
C TRP A 622 -23.81 -13.49 29.51
N THR A 623 -23.28 -13.89 28.36
CA THR A 623 -22.75 -15.25 28.14
C THR A 623 -21.24 -15.21 28.28
N ILE A 624 -20.71 -15.78 29.35
CA ILE A 624 -19.30 -15.75 29.74
C ILE A 624 -18.60 -17.03 29.28
N ALA A 625 -17.50 -16.91 28.54
CA ALA A 625 -16.65 -18.05 28.21
C ALA A 625 -15.54 -18.26 29.26
N ARG A 626 -15.08 -17.18 29.88
CA ARG A 626 -14.03 -17.20 30.91
C ARG A 626 -14.32 -16.18 32.00
N THR A 627 -14.15 -16.59 33.26
CA THR A 627 -14.34 -15.71 34.42
C THR A 627 -13.46 -14.45 34.33
N PRO A 628 -14.05 -13.24 34.39
CA PRO A 628 -13.30 -12.00 34.44
C PRO A 628 -12.33 -11.95 35.63
N GLY A 629 -11.09 -11.52 35.39
CA GLY A 629 -10.04 -11.48 36.42
C GLY A 629 -10.13 -10.32 37.42
N ARG A 630 -11.19 -9.51 37.37
CA ARG A 630 -11.46 -8.40 38.31
C ARG A 630 -12.93 -8.02 38.31
N ASP A 631 -13.32 -7.24 39.32
CA ASP A 631 -14.65 -6.67 39.41
C ASP A 631 -14.78 -5.45 38.49
N TRP A 632 -15.86 -5.43 37.71
CA TRP A 632 -16.20 -4.38 36.77
C TRP A 632 -17.55 -3.76 37.12
N ARG A 633 -17.72 -2.48 36.78
CA ARG A 633 -19.03 -1.82 36.75
C ARG A 633 -19.60 -1.90 35.34
N ALA A 634 -20.89 -2.23 35.20
CA ALA A 634 -21.57 -2.17 33.91
C ALA A 634 -22.02 -0.75 33.61
N PHE A 635 -21.77 -0.29 32.40
CA PHE A 635 -22.40 0.91 31.86
C PHE A 635 -23.38 0.52 30.76
N VAL A 636 -24.50 1.24 30.67
CA VAL A 636 -25.50 1.05 29.62
C VAL A 636 -25.97 2.43 29.17
N HIS A 637 -25.76 2.76 27.90
CA HIS A 637 -26.05 4.05 27.31
C HIS A 637 -27.11 3.94 26.23
N PHE A 638 -28.09 4.84 26.26
CA PHE A 638 -29.09 5.03 25.22
C PHE A 638 -28.70 6.27 24.42
N CYS A 639 -28.17 6.05 23.21
CA CYS A 639 -27.58 7.10 22.39
C CYS A 639 -28.47 7.47 21.20
N ASP A 640 -28.48 8.74 20.80
CA ASP A 640 -29.14 9.16 19.56
C ASP A 640 -28.29 8.90 18.30
N ALA A 641 -28.78 9.34 17.13
CA ALA A 641 -28.09 9.18 15.85
C ALA A 641 -26.72 9.88 15.75
N SER A 642 -26.42 10.85 16.61
CA SER A 642 -25.11 11.50 16.70
C SER A 642 -24.13 10.76 17.62
N GLY A 643 -24.62 9.73 18.33
CA GLY A 643 -23.85 9.01 19.36
C GLY A 643 -23.88 9.69 20.73
N ALA A 644 -24.66 10.76 20.91
CA ALA A 644 -24.79 11.45 22.19
C ALA A 644 -25.66 10.64 23.16
N ILE A 645 -25.18 10.44 24.39
CA ILE A 645 -25.91 9.72 25.44
C ILE A 645 -27.11 10.58 25.88
N ARG A 646 -28.31 10.02 25.80
CA ARG A 646 -29.56 10.69 26.19
C ARG A 646 -30.05 10.28 27.58
N PHE A 647 -29.86 9.00 27.92
CA PHE A 647 -30.06 8.48 29.28
C PHE A 647 -29.27 7.17 29.45
N GLN A 648 -29.21 6.65 30.69
CA GLN A 648 -28.32 5.54 31.06
C GLN A 648 -28.98 4.55 32.02
N ASN A 649 -28.40 3.36 32.12
CA ASN A 649 -28.69 2.34 33.14
C ASN A 649 -27.38 1.69 33.62
N ASP A 650 -26.47 2.53 34.09
CA ASP A 650 -25.18 2.10 34.64
C ASP A 650 -25.37 1.49 36.03
N HIS A 651 -24.88 0.28 36.24
CA HIS A 651 -25.10 -0.48 37.47
C HIS A 651 -23.85 -1.28 37.89
N ALA A 652 -23.76 -1.59 39.19
CA ALA A 652 -22.84 -2.62 39.66
C ALA A 652 -23.46 -3.99 39.34
N PRO A 653 -22.75 -4.90 38.66
CA PRO A 653 -23.26 -6.23 38.42
C PRO A 653 -23.51 -7.01 39.71
N ASP A 654 -24.64 -7.71 39.79
CA ASP A 654 -25.01 -8.59 40.89
C ASP A 654 -25.36 -9.99 40.34
N PRO A 655 -24.53 -11.03 40.56
CA PRO A 655 -23.35 -11.03 41.42
C PRO A 655 -22.14 -10.32 40.75
N PRO A 656 -21.09 -9.94 41.51
CA PRO A 656 -19.89 -9.27 40.98
C PRO A 656 -19.18 -10.08 39.89
N THR A 657 -18.53 -9.40 38.94
CA THR A 657 -18.01 -10.06 37.73
C THR A 657 -16.92 -11.10 37.98
N THR A 658 -16.15 -11.02 39.08
CA THR A 658 -15.18 -12.09 39.41
C THR A 658 -15.83 -13.41 39.81
N THR A 659 -17.13 -13.41 40.10
CA THR A 659 -17.88 -14.61 40.48
C THR A 659 -18.56 -15.28 39.29
N TRP A 660 -18.51 -14.66 38.11
CA TRP A 660 -19.15 -15.17 36.91
C TRP A 660 -18.41 -16.41 36.40
N THR A 661 -19.09 -17.56 36.41
CA THR A 661 -18.59 -18.80 35.80
C THR A 661 -18.95 -18.87 34.32
N SER A 662 -18.30 -19.76 33.57
CA SER A 662 -18.68 -20.02 32.17
C SER A 662 -20.18 -20.34 32.06
N GLY A 663 -20.88 -19.68 31.14
CA GLY A 663 -22.34 -19.80 30.96
C GLY A 663 -23.06 -18.46 30.99
N GLU A 664 -24.39 -18.49 31.14
CA GLU A 664 -25.23 -17.29 31.20
C GLU A 664 -25.31 -16.70 32.61
N VAL A 665 -25.12 -15.39 32.71
CA VAL A 665 -25.35 -14.57 33.90
C VAL A 665 -26.35 -13.47 33.54
N ARG A 666 -27.47 -13.40 34.25
CA ARG A 666 -28.53 -12.40 34.00
C ARG A 666 -28.40 -11.22 34.96
N GLN A 667 -28.60 -10.01 34.44
CA GLN A 667 -28.66 -8.76 35.19
C GLN A 667 -30.03 -8.10 35.00
N GLY A 668 -30.61 -7.60 36.08
CA GLY A 668 -31.96 -7.04 36.10
C GLY A 668 -33.06 -8.11 36.26
N PRO A 669 -34.29 -7.86 35.79
CA PRO A 669 -34.71 -6.72 34.96
C PRO A 669 -34.73 -5.40 35.73
N PHE A 670 -34.41 -4.32 35.03
CA PHE A 670 -34.47 -2.94 35.52
C PHE A 670 -35.65 -2.22 34.87
N THR A 671 -36.47 -1.53 35.66
CA THR A 671 -37.54 -0.67 35.13
C THR A 671 -36.97 0.71 34.81
N LEU A 672 -37.13 1.16 33.57
CA LEU A 672 -36.66 2.44 33.05
C LEU A 672 -37.83 3.23 32.43
N ARG A 673 -37.72 4.56 32.50
CA ARG A 673 -38.62 5.49 31.81
C ARG A 673 -37.80 6.37 30.87
N VAL A 674 -38.26 6.51 29.62
CA VAL A 674 -37.67 7.43 28.65
C VAL A 674 -37.99 8.86 29.09
N PRO A 675 -36.98 9.71 29.38
CA PRO A 675 -37.20 11.09 29.81
C PRO A 675 -38.12 11.88 28.88
N ASP A 676 -38.90 12.81 29.44
CA ASP A 676 -39.80 13.65 28.66
C ASP A 676 -38.99 14.61 27.76
N GLY A 677 -39.49 14.89 26.55
CA GLY A 677 -38.87 15.83 25.60
C GLY A 677 -37.73 15.26 24.75
N ILE A 678 -37.46 13.95 24.83
CA ILE A 678 -36.55 13.25 23.91
C ILE A 678 -37.27 12.06 23.26
N ASP A 679 -37.21 11.98 21.94
CA ASP A 679 -37.81 10.88 21.18
C ASP A 679 -36.73 10.10 20.42
N GLY A 680 -36.93 8.79 20.31
CA GLY A 680 -36.01 7.87 19.66
C GLY A 680 -36.04 7.96 18.13
N PRO A 681 -35.29 7.10 17.43
CA PRO A 681 -34.65 5.88 17.94
C PRO A 681 -33.40 6.12 18.78
N PHE A 682 -33.17 5.25 19.76
CA PHE A 682 -31.95 5.22 20.58
C PHE A 682 -31.20 3.91 20.35
N GLN A 683 -29.92 3.99 20.01
CA GLN A 683 -29.03 2.83 20.02
C GLN A 683 -28.63 2.51 21.46
N VAL A 684 -28.81 1.26 21.87
CA VAL A 684 -28.51 0.79 23.22
C VAL A 684 -27.15 0.13 23.23
N TYR A 685 -26.20 0.74 23.91
CA TYR A 685 -24.83 0.25 24.06
C TYR A 685 -24.58 -0.14 25.50
N ALA A 686 -23.77 -1.17 25.73
CA ALA A 686 -23.33 -1.53 27.07
C ALA A 686 -21.89 -2.02 27.10
N GLY A 687 -21.26 -1.98 28.28
CA GLY A 687 -19.92 -2.54 28.46
C GLY A 687 -19.52 -2.53 29.93
N LEU A 688 -18.23 -2.80 30.18
CA LEU A 688 -17.65 -2.88 31.52
C LEU A 688 -16.59 -1.79 31.71
N VAL A 689 -16.52 -1.21 32.91
CA VAL A 689 -15.61 -0.12 33.26
C VAL A 689 -15.14 -0.24 34.71
N THR A 690 -13.91 0.15 35.01
CA THR A 690 -13.38 0.28 36.38
C THR A 690 -13.69 1.65 36.98
N SER A 691 -13.45 1.80 38.29
CA SER A 691 -13.67 3.08 39.00
C SER A 691 -12.77 4.22 38.52
N ASP A 692 -11.62 3.93 37.93
CA ASP A 692 -10.70 4.90 37.33
C ASP A 692 -11.06 5.27 35.87
N GLY A 693 -12.15 4.70 35.33
CA GLY A 693 -12.62 4.97 33.97
C GLY A 693 -12.03 4.05 32.90
N THR A 694 -11.20 3.06 33.24
CA THR A 694 -10.68 2.09 32.28
C THR A 694 -11.79 1.19 31.76
N ARG A 695 -12.06 1.22 30.45
CA ARG A 695 -13.04 0.35 29.79
C ARG A 695 -12.47 -1.06 29.62
N ALA A 696 -13.29 -2.08 29.82
CA ALA A 696 -12.94 -3.45 29.45
C ALA A 696 -12.79 -3.56 27.93
N ARG A 697 -11.82 -4.34 27.49
CA ARG A 697 -11.79 -4.82 26.11
C ARG A 697 -12.59 -6.12 26.06
N PHE A 698 -13.45 -6.27 25.07
CA PHE A 698 -14.16 -7.53 24.84
C PHE A 698 -13.44 -8.35 23.78
N ALA A 699 -13.54 -9.68 23.88
CA ALA A 699 -12.98 -10.58 22.88
C ALA A 699 -13.60 -10.33 21.49
N SER A 700 -14.89 -9.98 21.42
CA SER A 700 -15.58 -9.64 20.18
C SER A 700 -16.76 -8.70 20.37
N GLY A 701 -17.25 -8.13 19.26
CA GLY A 701 -18.50 -7.37 19.21
C GLY A 701 -18.47 -5.93 19.76
N ALA A 702 -17.38 -5.50 20.40
CA ALA A 702 -17.25 -4.16 20.95
C ALA A 702 -16.71 -3.15 19.93
N ASP A 703 -17.18 -1.91 20.02
CA ASP A 703 -16.64 -0.77 19.26
C ASP A 703 -15.31 -0.24 19.84
N ASP A 704 -14.77 0.82 19.23
CA ASP A 704 -13.53 1.49 19.63
C ASP A 704 -13.60 2.15 21.02
N GLN A 705 -14.79 2.25 21.61
CA GLN A 705 -15.02 2.75 22.97
C GLN A 705 -15.27 1.62 23.98
N GLY A 706 -15.12 0.36 23.57
CA GLY A 706 -15.35 -0.82 24.41
C GLY A 706 -16.84 -1.08 24.68
N ARG A 707 -17.73 -0.71 23.74
CA ARG A 707 -19.19 -0.84 23.89
C ARG A 707 -19.76 -1.90 22.95
N LEU A 708 -20.59 -2.78 23.49
CA LEU A 708 -21.40 -3.77 22.77
C LEU A 708 -22.74 -3.16 22.38
N LEU A 709 -23.10 -3.18 21.10
CA LEU A 709 -24.43 -2.77 20.63
C LEU A 709 -25.44 -3.88 20.95
N LEU A 710 -26.46 -3.57 21.75
CA LEU A 710 -27.49 -4.52 22.16
C LEU A 710 -28.72 -4.49 21.25
N GLY A 711 -28.99 -3.33 20.64
CA GLY A 711 -30.13 -3.13 19.76
C GLY A 711 -30.58 -1.67 19.68
N THR A 712 -31.74 -1.45 19.09
CA THR A 712 -32.35 -0.13 18.90
C THR A 712 -33.67 -0.06 19.65
N LEU A 713 -33.79 0.89 20.58
CA LEU A 713 -35.02 1.24 21.28
C LEU A 713 -35.75 2.35 20.52
N THR A 714 -36.98 2.13 20.10
CA THR A 714 -37.78 3.10 19.34
C THR A 714 -39.06 3.43 20.11
N LEU A 715 -39.39 4.73 20.16
CA LEU A 715 -40.71 5.19 20.59
C LEU A 715 -41.60 5.40 19.38
N VAL A 716 -42.76 4.73 19.36
CA VAL A 716 -43.83 4.96 18.39
C VAL A 716 -45.00 5.58 19.15
N GLY A 717 -45.11 6.92 19.09
CA GLY A 717 -45.90 7.67 20.08
C GLY A 717 -45.29 7.48 21.48
N ASP A 718 -46.10 7.13 22.48
CA ASP A 718 -45.62 6.80 23.82
C ASP A 718 -45.29 5.31 24.01
N ALA A 719 -45.48 4.47 22.99
CA ALA A 719 -45.18 3.04 23.08
C ALA A 719 -43.70 2.75 22.81
N VAL A 720 -43.08 1.99 23.71
CA VAL A 720 -41.70 1.54 23.56
C VAL A 720 -41.65 0.24 22.75
N SER A 721 -40.71 0.16 21.83
CA SER A 721 -40.37 -1.05 21.09
C SER A 721 -38.84 -1.23 21.05
N PHE A 722 -38.37 -2.47 20.96
CA PHE A 722 -36.95 -2.77 20.91
C PHE A 722 -36.66 -3.77 19.79
N THR A 723 -35.65 -3.46 18.98
CA THR A 723 -35.12 -4.37 17.95
C THR A 723 -33.72 -4.80 18.39
N PRO A 724 -33.52 -6.08 18.79
CA PRO A 724 -32.20 -6.58 19.17
C PRO A 724 -31.18 -6.45 18.04
N ALA A 725 -29.93 -6.22 18.38
CA ALA A 725 -28.82 -6.32 17.44
C ALA A 725 -28.59 -7.79 17.03
N ALA A 726 -28.06 -8.02 15.83
CA ALA A 726 -27.67 -9.36 15.42
C ALA A 726 -26.54 -9.88 16.33
N ALA A 727 -26.66 -11.11 16.83
CA ALA A 727 -25.66 -11.71 17.71
C ALA A 727 -24.28 -11.78 17.02
N ALA A 728 -23.25 -11.28 17.69
CA ALA A 728 -21.88 -11.37 17.19
C ALA A 728 -21.35 -12.82 17.28
N PRO A 729 -20.60 -13.31 16.26
CA PRO A 729 -19.94 -14.61 16.35
C PRO A 729 -18.93 -14.67 17.52
N ALA A 730 -18.61 -15.90 17.98
CA ALA A 730 -17.70 -16.14 19.09
C ALA A 730 -16.26 -16.15 18.57
N GLY A 731 -15.32 -15.72 19.42
CA GLY A 731 -13.92 -15.51 19.04
C GLY A 731 -13.66 -14.10 18.51
N PRO A 732 -12.38 -13.70 18.39
CA PRO A 732 -12.02 -12.36 17.92
C PRO A 732 -12.66 -12.06 16.57
N PRO A 733 -12.99 -10.78 16.29
CA PRO A 733 -13.47 -10.42 14.96
C PRO A 733 -12.46 -10.93 13.93
N PRO A 734 -12.90 -11.41 12.75
CA PRO A 734 -12.00 -11.95 11.73
C PRO A 734 -10.82 -11.02 11.40
N GLU A 735 -11.02 -9.71 11.53
CA GLU A 735 -10.04 -8.66 11.32
C GLU A 735 -8.88 -8.65 12.36
N ALA A 736 -9.09 -9.23 13.55
CA ALA A 736 -8.12 -9.35 14.64
C ALA A 736 -7.39 -10.70 14.67
N VAL A 737 -7.64 -11.60 13.72
CA VAL A 737 -7.19 -13.02 13.78
C VAL A 737 -5.69 -13.19 14.01
N PHE A 738 -4.86 -12.25 13.57
CA PHE A 738 -3.41 -12.34 13.75
C PHE A 738 -2.92 -11.96 15.17
N ALA A 739 -3.79 -11.38 16.00
CA ALA A 739 -3.53 -11.14 17.43
C ALA A 739 -4.04 -12.30 18.33
N GLU A 740 -4.66 -13.33 17.75
CA GLU A 740 -5.02 -14.56 18.45
C GLU A 740 -3.76 -15.33 18.88
N ALA A 741 -3.83 -16.05 20.00
CA ALA A 741 -2.73 -16.88 20.46
C ALA A 741 -3.15 -18.09 21.29
N THR A 742 -4.46 -18.33 21.44
CA THR A 742 -4.99 -19.40 22.29
C THR A 742 -4.42 -20.75 21.88
N GLY A 743 -3.74 -21.40 22.83
CA GLY A 743 -3.14 -22.72 22.64
C GLY A 743 -1.91 -22.73 21.71
N GLY A 744 -1.40 -21.58 21.31
CA GLY A 744 -0.25 -21.44 20.43
C GLY A 744 0.96 -20.78 21.07
N TRP A 745 1.92 -20.38 20.24
CA TRP A 745 3.23 -19.92 20.72
C TRP A 745 3.15 -18.66 21.58
N ALA A 746 2.30 -17.69 21.22
CA ALA A 746 2.23 -16.41 21.91
C ALA A 746 1.20 -16.38 23.06
N ASP A 747 0.68 -17.54 23.46
CA ASP A 747 -0.31 -17.62 24.53
C ASP A 747 0.24 -17.02 25.84
N GLY A 748 -0.57 -16.20 26.50
CA GLY A 748 -0.20 -15.44 27.70
C GLY A 748 0.70 -14.22 27.48
N LEU A 749 1.14 -13.91 26.25
CA LEU A 749 1.91 -12.69 25.97
C LEU A 749 1.01 -11.45 25.85
N HIS A 750 1.62 -10.27 25.84
CA HIS A 750 0.91 -9.01 25.60
C HIS A 750 0.18 -9.07 24.24
N PRO A 751 -1.06 -8.57 24.09
CA PRO A 751 -1.80 -8.66 22.82
C PRO A 751 -1.07 -8.09 21.60
N TYR A 752 -0.27 -7.04 21.79
CA TYR A 752 0.61 -6.52 20.74
C TYR A 752 1.71 -7.52 20.33
N ASP A 753 2.31 -8.22 21.28
CA ASP A 753 3.34 -9.24 21.05
C ASP A 753 2.79 -10.44 20.28
N ARG A 754 1.55 -10.85 20.60
CA ARG A 754 0.84 -11.90 19.85
C ARG A 754 0.80 -11.56 18.36
N PHE A 755 0.37 -10.34 18.04
CA PHE A 755 0.33 -9.85 16.67
C PHE A 755 1.72 -9.77 16.03
N VAL A 756 2.70 -9.16 16.71
CA VAL A 756 4.08 -9.02 16.23
C VAL A 756 4.66 -10.41 15.92
N LYS A 757 4.55 -11.35 16.83
CA LYS A 757 5.13 -12.69 16.67
C LYS A 757 4.47 -13.48 15.56
N ASN A 758 3.13 -13.57 15.53
CA ASN A 758 2.42 -14.34 14.52
C ASN A 758 2.72 -13.81 13.11
N THR A 759 2.66 -12.49 12.93
CA THR A 759 2.94 -11.89 11.62
C THR A 759 4.43 -11.97 11.23
N TYR A 760 5.34 -11.90 12.21
CA TYR A 760 6.78 -12.13 11.99
C TYR A 760 7.04 -13.53 11.43
N GLU A 761 6.49 -14.57 12.04
CA GLU A 761 6.73 -15.98 11.62
C GLU A 761 6.16 -16.31 10.24
N ILE A 762 5.15 -15.57 9.78
CA ILE A 762 4.60 -15.68 8.43
C ILE A 762 5.46 -14.90 7.42
N LEU A 763 5.68 -13.61 7.68
CA LEU A 763 6.14 -12.65 6.70
C LEU A 763 7.66 -12.51 6.65
N SER A 764 8.35 -12.69 7.78
CA SER A 764 9.82 -12.58 7.83
C SER A 764 10.48 -13.68 7.01
N PRO A 765 10.17 -14.98 7.18
CA PRO A 765 10.76 -16.03 6.35
C PRO A 765 10.37 -15.91 4.88
N LEU A 766 9.09 -15.60 4.59
CA LEU A 766 8.64 -15.39 3.21
C LEU A 766 9.45 -14.26 2.55
N ASN A 767 9.58 -13.12 3.21
CA ASN A 767 10.34 -11.99 2.68
C ASN A 767 11.82 -12.33 2.50
N GLU A 768 12.46 -12.96 3.49
CA GLU A 768 13.86 -13.38 3.43
C GLU A 768 14.12 -14.26 2.19
N LEU A 769 13.29 -15.27 1.97
CA LEU A 769 13.43 -16.24 0.89
C LEU A 769 13.11 -15.66 -0.49
N THR A 770 12.29 -14.61 -0.55
CA THR A 770 11.86 -13.98 -1.81
C THR A 770 12.52 -12.63 -2.08
N ALA A 771 13.31 -12.09 -1.14
CA ALA A 771 13.90 -10.74 -1.18
C ALA A 771 14.65 -10.42 -2.50
N ARG A 772 15.37 -11.42 -3.03
CA ARG A 772 16.20 -11.32 -4.23
C ARG A 772 15.57 -11.94 -5.47
N VAL A 773 14.32 -12.40 -5.36
CA VAL A 773 13.63 -13.13 -6.41
C VAL A 773 12.56 -12.23 -7.01
N PRO A 774 12.46 -12.13 -8.35
CA PRO A 774 11.43 -11.33 -8.98
C PRO A 774 10.03 -11.91 -8.69
N MET A 775 9.05 -11.02 -8.53
CA MET A 775 7.64 -11.39 -8.60
C MET A 775 7.29 -11.62 -10.07
N THR A 776 6.96 -12.86 -10.45
CA THR A 776 6.80 -13.26 -11.85
C THR A 776 5.34 -13.38 -12.28
N ARG A 777 4.41 -13.51 -11.34
CA ARG A 777 2.98 -13.63 -11.60
C ARG A 777 2.15 -12.99 -10.48
N HIS A 778 1.03 -12.38 -10.85
CA HIS A 778 -0.05 -11.96 -9.96
C HIS A 778 -1.36 -12.16 -10.70
N GLU A 779 -2.35 -12.83 -10.09
CA GLU A 779 -3.64 -13.12 -10.72
C GLU A 779 -4.82 -13.09 -9.75
N PHE A 780 -5.98 -12.71 -10.26
CA PHE A 780 -7.26 -12.82 -9.57
C PHE A 780 -7.86 -14.20 -9.89
N LEU A 781 -8.10 -15.01 -8.86
CA LEU A 781 -8.69 -16.35 -9.01
C LEU A 781 -10.21 -16.36 -8.92
N ALA A 782 -10.81 -15.25 -8.49
CA ALA A 782 -12.26 -15.08 -8.40
C ALA A 782 -12.72 -13.82 -9.16
N PRO A 783 -13.93 -13.81 -9.77
CA PRO A 783 -14.44 -12.65 -10.50
C PRO A 783 -14.55 -11.37 -9.66
N ASN A 784 -14.86 -11.51 -8.36
CA ASN A 784 -14.90 -10.40 -7.40
C ASN A 784 -13.50 -9.94 -6.92
N ARG A 785 -12.42 -10.52 -7.47
CA ARG A 785 -11.02 -10.20 -7.17
C ARG A 785 -10.60 -10.46 -5.71
N ALA A 786 -11.44 -11.16 -4.93
CA ALA A 786 -11.21 -11.38 -3.51
C ALA A 786 -10.23 -12.53 -3.23
N VAL A 787 -10.06 -13.45 -4.17
CA VAL A 787 -9.04 -14.52 -4.11
C VAL A 787 -7.94 -14.16 -5.07
N GLN A 788 -6.71 -14.09 -4.56
CA GLN A 788 -5.55 -13.64 -5.32
C GLN A 788 -4.39 -14.59 -5.13
N ARG A 789 -3.56 -14.69 -6.16
CA ARG A 789 -2.37 -15.52 -6.17
C ARG A 789 -1.17 -14.74 -6.70
N THR A 790 -0.04 -14.92 -6.03
CA THR A 790 1.26 -14.39 -6.46
C THR A 790 2.29 -15.51 -6.57
N VAL A 791 3.22 -15.37 -7.52
CA VAL A 791 4.38 -16.25 -7.65
C VAL A 791 5.66 -15.42 -7.65
N PHE A 792 6.63 -15.83 -6.81
CA PHE A 792 8.00 -15.32 -6.78
C PHE A 792 8.92 -16.38 -7.38
N GLY A 793 9.67 -16.02 -8.42
CA GLY A 793 10.55 -16.95 -9.14
C GLY A 793 9.81 -17.80 -10.16
N GLN A 794 10.40 -18.93 -10.56
CA GLN A 794 9.85 -19.83 -11.59
C GLN A 794 10.17 -21.29 -11.28
N GLY A 795 9.41 -22.21 -11.88
CA GLY A 795 9.62 -23.65 -11.77
C GLY A 795 9.48 -24.17 -10.33
N ASP A 796 10.19 -25.25 -10.02
CA ASP A 796 10.13 -25.93 -8.73
C ASP A 796 10.74 -25.12 -7.58
N GLY A 797 11.55 -24.11 -7.90
CA GLY A 797 12.15 -23.18 -6.93
C GLY A 797 11.24 -22.01 -6.53
N ALA A 798 10.05 -21.89 -7.12
CA ALA A 798 9.18 -20.76 -6.91
C ALA A 798 8.46 -20.80 -5.55
N TYR A 799 8.21 -19.60 -5.00
CA TYR A 799 7.32 -19.41 -3.86
C TYR A 799 5.98 -18.89 -4.37
N GLU A 800 4.90 -19.46 -3.86
CA GLU A 800 3.54 -19.16 -4.26
C GLU A 800 2.73 -18.75 -3.03
N THR A 801 1.92 -17.71 -3.17
CA THR A 801 1.01 -17.26 -2.12
C THR A 801 -0.40 -17.15 -2.65
N ILE A 802 -1.37 -17.58 -1.84
CA ILE A 802 -2.80 -17.53 -2.14
C ILE A 802 -3.48 -16.94 -0.93
N VAL A 803 -4.34 -15.95 -1.13
CA VAL A 803 -5.09 -15.33 -0.03
C VAL A 803 -6.57 -15.23 -0.37
N ASN A 804 -7.41 -15.28 0.66
CA ASN A 804 -8.84 -15.05 0.57
C ASN A 804 -9.23 -13.79 1.37
N LEU A 805 -9.45 -12.68 0.65
CA LEU A 805 -9.97 -11.43 1.21
C LEU A 805 -11.51 -11.41 1.26
N GLY A 806 -12.16 -12.42 0.66
CA GLY A 806 -13.61 -12.48 0.51
C GLY A 806 -14.31 -13.05 1.76
N PRO A 807 -15.62 -12.79 1.90
CA PRO A 807 -16.39 -13.28 3.04
C PRO A 807 -16.71 -14.79 2.96
N VAL A 808 -16.58 -15.38 1.77
CA VAL A 808 -16.93 -16.78 1.50
C VAL A 808 -15.68 -17.64 1.60
N GLU A 809 -15.80 -18.80 2.26
CA GLU A 809 -14.73 -19.80 2.31
C GLU A 809 -14.45 -20.39 0.92
N VAL A 810 -13.17 -20.61 0.62
CA VAL A 810 -12.71 -21.08 -0.69
C VAL A 810 -11.97 -22.41 -0.53
N VAL A 811 -12.30 -23.38 -1.38
CA VAL A 811 -11.53 -24.61 -1.52
C VAL A 811 -10.36 -24.33 -2.47
N TYR A 812 -9.14 -24.56 -2.01
CA TYR A 812 -7.93 -24.41 -2.82
C TYR A 812 -7.16 -25.73 -2.86
N ALA A 813 -6.81 -26.19 -4.05
CA ALA A 813 -5.97 -27.36 -4.26
C ALA A 813 -4.49 -26.96 -4.10
N SER A 814 -4.01 -27.04 -2.87
CA SER A 814 -2.61 -26.77 -2.49
C SER A 814 -1.69 -27.89 -2.94
N LYS A 815 -0.47 -27.54 -3.36
CA LYS A 815 0.54 -28.51 -3.84
C LYS A 815 0.97 -29.47 -2.73
N ARG A 816 1.06 -28.98 -1.49
CA ARG A 816 1.51 -29.72 -0.29
C ARG A 816 0.37 -29.99 0.67
N GLY A 817 -0.58 -29.05 0.77
CA GLY A 817 -1.71 -29.12 1.70
C GLY A 817 -2.90 -29.96 1.20
N GLY A 818 -2.89 -30.44 -0.04
CA GLY A 818 -4.06 -31.09 -0.64
C GLY A 818 -5.23 -30.11 -0.80
N GLU A 819 -6.47 -30.55 -0.59
CA GLU A 819 -7.61 -29.64 -0.50
C GLU A 819 -7.61 -28.85 0.82
N VAL A 820 -7.35 -27.55 0.70
CA VAL A 820 -7.29 -26.58 1.80
C VAL A 820 -8.53 -25.70 1.78
N LEU A 821 -9.20 -25.60 2.93
CA LEU A 821 -10.34 -24.71 3.15
C LEU A 821 -9.86 -23.36 3.70
N LEU A 822 -9.89 -22.33 2.86
CA LEU A 822 -9.45 -20.97 3.17
C LEU A 822 -10.63 -20.12 3.67
N PRO A 823 -10.73 -19.82 4.98
CA PRO A 823 -11.74 -18.91 5.50
C PRO A 823 -11.51 -17.48 5.00
N ARG A 824 -12.40 -16.53 5.37
CA ARG A 824 -12.11 -15.10 5.25
C ARG A 824 -10.80 -14.80 6.01
N TYR A 825 -9.89 -14.09 5.37
CA TYR A 825 -8.53 -13.85 5.86
C TYR A 825 -7.67 -15.11 6.00
N GLY A 826 -8.04 -16.20 5.33
CA GLY A 826 -7.23 -17.39 5.15
C GLY A 826 -6.17 -17.19 4.06
N PHE A 827 -5.05 -17.89 4.21
CA PHE A 827 -3.99 -17.90 3.20
C PHE A 827 -3.24 -19.23 3.19
N VAL A 828 -2.53 -19.46 2.09
CA VAL A 828 -1.52 -20.51 1.93
C VAL A 828 -0.28 -19.89 1.29
N ILE A 829 0.89 -20.21 1.84
CA ILE A 829 2.22 -19.93 1.29
C ILE A 829 2.90 -21.28 1.06
N GLU A 830 3.44 -21.49 -0.14
CA GLU A 830 4.16 -22.71 -0.49
C GLU A 830 5.42 -22.39 -1.28
N GLY A 831 6.55 -22.91 -0.83
CA GLY A 831 7.79 -22.95 -1.60
C GLY A 831 8.65 -24.13 -1.16
N PRO A 832 9.86 -24.27 -1.72
CA PRO A 832 10.72 -25.43 -1.46
C PRO A 832 10.99 -25.64 0.03
N SER A 833 11.49 -24.62 0.72
CA SER A 833 11.96 -24.71 2.10
C SER A 833 11.04 -24.05 3.13
N PHE A 834 9.88 -23.54 2.71
CA PHE A 834 8.93 -22.86 3.59
C PHE A 834 7.49 -23.07 3.15
N ALA A 835 6.61 -23.32 4.12
CA ALA A 835 5.17 -23.29 3.94
C ALA A 835 4.50 -22.65 5.14
N ALA A 836 3.39 -21.97 4.93
CA ALA A 836 2.58 -21.42 6.01
C ALA A 836 1.11 -21.38 5.61
N PHE A 837 0.21 -21.53 6.57
CA PHE A 837 -1.22 -21.45 6.29
C PHE A 837 -2.00 -20.93 7.48
N HIS A 838 -3.08 -20.21 7.16
CA HIS A 838 -4.21 -19.97 8.06
C HIS A 838 -5.44 -20.56 7.38
N ALA A 839 -5.88 -21.74 7.84
CA ALA A 839 -6.87 -22.55 7.13
C ALA A 839 -7.65 -23.50 8.06
N ARG A 840 -8.82 -23.99 7.60
CA ARG A 840 -9.60 -25.03 8.31
C ARG A 840 -9.25 -26.45 7.92
N SER A 841 -8.40 -26.66 6.93
CA SER A 841 -7.85 -27.98 6.63
C SER A 841 -6.43 -27.87 6.12
N TRP A 842 -5.63 -28.90 6.40
CA TRP A 842 -4.28 -29.04 5.86
C TRP A 842 -3.92 -30.51 5.79
N ASN A 843 -3.50 -30.96 4.61
CA ASN A 843 -3.00 -32.32 4.36
C ASN A 843 -3.98 -33.41 4.88
N GLY A 844 -5.27 -33.23 4.61
CA GLY A 844 -6.33 -34.15 5.03
C GLY A 844 -6.71 -34.09 6.52
N LEU A 845 -6.08 -33.24 7.34
CA LEU A 845 -6.61 -32.87 8.66
C LEU A 845 -7.64 -31.76 8.51
N ARG A 846 -8.72 -31.84 9.27
CA ARG A 846 -9.77 -30.81 9.37
C ARG A 846 -9.81 -30.28 10.79
N TYR A 847 -9.77 -28.96 10.90
CA TYR A 847 -9.82 -28.24 12.17
C TYR A 847 -11.23 -27.72 12.44
N ALA A 848 -11.63 -27.71 13.71
CA ALA A 848 -12.93 -27.18 14.13
C ALA A 848 -13.00 -25.65 13.94
N ALA A 849 -11.89 -24.97 14.22
CA ALA A 849 -11.64 -23.57 13.91
C ALA A 849 -10.37 -23.46 13.05
N PRO A 850 -10.20 -22.40 12.23
CA PRO A 850 -8.96 -22.20 11.48
C PRO A 850 -7.72 -22.22 12.38
N ALA A 851 -6.65 -22.85 11.92
CA ALA A 851 -5.37 -22.91 12.64
C ALA A 851 -4.28 -22.18 11.85
N LEU A 852 -3.30 -21.63 12.55
CA LEU A 852 -2.12 -20.96 11.98
C LEU A 852 -0.86 -21.78 12.23
N PHE A 853 -0.19 -22.19 11.14
CA PHE A 853 1.10 -22.86 11.21
C PHE A 853 2.10 -22.29 10.21
N THR A 854 3.39 -22.39 10.56
CA THR A 854 4.50 -22.25 9.61
C THR A 854 5.45 -23.44 9.72
N LEU A 855 6.05 -23.81 8.59
CA LEU A 855 6.95 -24.93 8.39
C LEU A 855 8.21 -24.41 7.70
N ARG A 856 9.37 -24.52 8.33
CA ARG A 856 10.64 -24.05 7.78
C ARG A 856 11.69 -25.14 7.80
N SER A 857 12.27 -25.43 6.65
CA SER A 857 13.46 -26.28 6.54
C SER A 857 14.67 -25.56 7.14
N LEU A 858 15.40 -26.25 8.03
CA LEU A 858 16.60 -25.72 8.68
C LEU A 858 17.91 -26.18 8.02
N ASP A 859 17.85 -27.16 7.12
CA ASP A 859 19.00 -27.69 6.38
C ASP A 859 19.05 -27.22 4.91
N GLY A 860 18.16 -26.30 4.53
CA GLY A 860 18.08 -25.72 3.19
C GLY A 860 17.51 -26.65 2.12
N ARG A 861 17.15 -27.90 2.47
CA ARG A 861 16.52 -28.84 1.53
C ARG A 861 15.01 -28.56 1.41
N PRO A 862 14.36 -29.00 0.32
CA PRO A 862 12.90 -28.96 0.22
C PRO A 862 12.22 -29.63 1.42
N LEU A 863 11.06 -29.15 1.87
CA LEU A 863 10.35 -29.70 3.04
C LEU A 863 10.04 -31.21 2.90
N GLU A 864 9.88 -31.71 1.68
CA GLU A 864 9.68 -33.14 1.39
C GLU A 864 10.89 -34.01 1.75
N THR A 865 12.10 -33.46 1.65
CA THR A 865 13.37 -34.19 1.80
C THR A 865 14.27 -33.63 2.91
N SER A 866 13.85 -32.55 3.58
CA SER A 866 14.55 -31.95 4.70
C SER A 866 14.64 -32.90 5.89
N ALA A 867 15.84 -33.02 6.47
CA ALA A 867 16.07 -33.82 7.67
C ALA A 867 15.58 -33.09 8.94
N THR A 868 15.41 -31.78 8.88
CA THR A 868 15.08 -30.95 10.04
C THR A 868 14.12 -29.82 9.67
N ILE A 869 12.91 -29.88 10.21
CA ILE A 869 11.85 -28.88 9.96
C ILE A 869 11.44 -28.23 11.28
N ARG A 870 11.54 -26.91 11.36
CA ARG A 870 10.91 -26.11 12.43
C ARG A 870 9.43 -25.94 12.11
N VAL A 871 8.59 -26.35 13.04
CA VAL A 871 7.14 -26.13 13.01
C VAL A 871 6.81 -25.08 14.05
N PHE A 872 6.21 -23.97 13.63
CA PHE A 872 5.64 -22.96 14.51
C PHE A 872 4.11 -23.09 14.50
N HIS A 873 3.50 -23.13 15.68
CA HIS A 873 2.06 -23.14 15.88
C HIS A 873 1.63 -21.79 16.48
N GLY A 874 0.92 -20.97 15.70
CA GLY A 874 0.48 -19.65 16.12
C GLY A 874 -0.72 -19.69 17.06
N PHE A 875 -1.75 -20.45 16.68
CA PHE A 875 -2.98 -20.71 17.45
C PHE A 875 -3.85 -21.77 16.74
N GLY A 876 -4.83 -22.30 17.49
CA GLY A 876 -5.79 -23.28 17.00
C GLY A 876 -5.52 -24.70 17.49
N ASP A 877 -6.00 -25.70 16.75
CA ASP A 877 -5.72 -27.11 17.05
C ASP A 877 -4.21 -27.38 16.83
N PRO A 878 -3.47 -27.86 17.83
CA PRO A 878 -2.03 -28.04 17.76
C PRO A 878 -1.59 -29.22 16.89
N ARG A 879 -2.53 -29.99 16.31
CA ARG A 879 -2.21 -31.12 15.44
C ARG A 879 -1.85 -30.66 14.03
N ILE A 880 -0.81 -31.25 13.46
CA ILE A 880 -0.41 -31.04 12.07
C ILE A 880 -0.01 -32.38 11.43
N ARG A 881 -0.39 -32.59 10.17
CA ARG A 881 0.02 -33.76 9.39
C ARG A 881 1.18 -33.43 8.47
N LEU A 882 2.33 -34.04 8.75
CA LEU A 882 3.56 -33.87 7.99
C LEU A 882 4.06 -35.24 7.53
N ARG A 883 4.34 -35.39 6.22
CA ARG A 883 4.74 -36.67 5.60
C ARG A 883 3.84 -37.85 6.00
N GLY A 884 2.52 -37.63 6.00
CA GLY A 884 1.52 -38.65 6.33
C GLY A 884 1.42 -39.02 7.81
N ARG A 885 2.17 -38.39 8.72
CA ARG A 885 2.11 -38.62 10.17
C ARG A 885 1.51 -37.43 10.89
N ASP A 886 0.60 -37.70 11.81
CA ASP A 886 0.05 -36.69 12.72
C ASP A 886 1.04 -36.39 13.84
N ARG A 887 1.25 -35.12 14.11
CA ARG A 887 2.12 -34.60 15.18
C ARG A 887 1.34 -33.55 15.95
N THR A 888 1.61 -33.41 17.24
CA THR A 888 1.04 -32.36 18.08
C THR A 888 2.14 -31.38 18.46
N VAL A 889 2.07 -30.15 17.95
CA VAL A 889 3.04 -29.08 18.22
C VAL A 889 2.31 -27.95 18.94
N ALA A 890 2.46 -27.88 20.26
CA ALA A 890 1.71 -26.89 21.06
C ALA A 890 2.18 -25.45 20.83
N ARG A 891 3.49 -25.21 20.71
CA ARG A 891 4.04 -23.85 20.48
C ARG A 891 4.97 -23.85 19.28
N GLU A 892 6.06 -24.59 19.39
CA GLU A 892 7.07 -24.72 18.36
C GLU A 892 7.91 -25.96 18.63
N GLU A 893 8.30 -26.66 17.57
CA GLU A 893 9.17 -27.83 17.66
C GLU A 893 10.09 -27.91 16.45
N THR A 894 11.34 -28.33 16.67
CA THR A 894 12.23 -28.73 15.57
C THR A 894 12.16 -30.24 15.42
N LEU A 895 11.50 -30.68 14.35
CA LEU A 895 11.31 -32.09 14.05
C LEU A 895 12.50 -32.64 13.28
N ALA A 896 13.20 -33.61 13.86
CA ALA A 896 14.13 -34.47 13.13
C ALA A 896 13.32 -35.52 12.36
N LEU A 897 13.38 -35.47 11.03
CA LEU A 897 12.67 -36.35 10.13
C LEU A 897 13.69 -37.25 9.43
N THR A 898 14.18 -38.26 10.15
CA THR A 898 14.87 -39.40 9.53
C THR A 898 13.86 -40.19 8.70
N GLU A 899 14.26 -40.59 7.49
CA GLU A 899 13.44 -41.16 6.40
C GLU A 899 12.19 -41.94 6.79
#